data_AF-A0A142XD37-F1
#
_entry.id   AF-A0A142XD37-F1
#
_cell.length_a   1.000
_cell.length_b   1.000
_cell.length_c   1.000
_cell.angle_alpha   90.00
_cell.angle_beta   90.00
_cell.angle_gamma   90.00
#
_symmetry.space_group_name_H-M   'P 1'
#
loop_
_entity.id
_entity.type
_entity.pdbx_description
1 polymer ?
#
loop_
_entity_poly.entity_id
_entity_poly.type
_entity_poly.pdbx_seq_one_letter_code
_entity_poly.pdbx_strand_id
1 'polypeptide(L)'
;MILLFPDLDTVRLALTSGIVPTDVTLAPAAVSFDDQGKIYIESTANLTRTVTKNLDRIGVKGSKRHAVDNPQEITCWPQLLPVTRDPIAPTISNQAPVLFELEKADDLPVLVTEMLRLGNDRQGFRWFATDERKPSERRRLIDPTTTEHDHISEEAGSTKVIAESKRVLLRVIGPPYYTLLRAIDKGASGTSGTVRAYLERAPRVWVEVGHTLPLAQQLRVSDKQLLLIREPREWTYLDEAPFQDVYDIMQFKLPAAPVAWTETKAPKKMSVPLRLAGGNASDTAELWVLRENAIEQLDTLVRDSDDRLLQRLMFAVATDAQGARTVVLRVRPSKLTPPVLALDNALAFKPFWKLPNLFLPVGKRLHPTLRRDAVRKLLADDADQVVWLYPDDKGGFTPEFVPDAAFRSLEDWVDYVIEAEQQALAAWIEATRFDFDHFVCKDVGGPKNKPDKGDKDSKEKDDDVKAPKGVGTAPKASMKGKPGTGKPTTTAEFLPPAEEVKKPNEWKIKATELETQFLALEGALDAPERQAIWPELAAAYSGAKEPMDAAICWLDALWDSDPLPPAWLAGWVRSELPGAGATIKADEFDKLLNHTGTGLAESRAVVSAFLWLAAQQPVPSWLPARLPAVQNYLETHDSSLPVRAVWLAGFRLAQLSGADVLGLARVRDRLLKRLLEQGLQAERDLPYFLRVAGVKDSERMRVVRDKSMELHTTIRKWIDDSAAVQKNEHLKANHPLVDLLFAFAVAKLGETTQAKKLLDDARKAMEGPVPTGTGSQSEQAVTAAVVRNFLFKAFRYRIEQVLAGKPHSGQMSPEVLDELEDITKKQGTGPVNNPYKLAKYVVDRMREQSRIMEPNEKPDPYADWTKHSDEVKKALAELHTIRDPNKLAERIRKLYKDGVPGKPLKEVQFHVLHEGLPLAARVSESFTVELLALVPAALQGSGGANEPPDMPKKQGELLERAMFQAGHFAREDIVKKLVDDFTALVHTKSQDMRFKLINVVAGQCMRSLKKLGLSNEIDRFLTKLHSEVLGGASTEDLRKKHQAKPETWGAVLQTLLNLAGGWLHFGRKDRADPILDAARNELLNSNAVTLPPKDYTELARAYVTALGQGQAESALARMIELFKRMSPAKITNTWTTAQYYSRFHLNLVEDVIRAVVNDDAALGPSGRRWLDDDEYLVRRRIHADMKRNLLKSNL
;
A
#
# COMPACT_ATOMS: atom_id res chain seq x y z
N MET A 1 38.70 -27.01 -61.96
CA MET A 1 38.60 -28.49 -61.90
C MET A 1 37.31 -28.85 -61.21
N ILE A 2 36.49 -29.71 -61.81
CA ILE A 2 35.18 -30.09 -61.28
C ILE A 2 35.33 -31.19 -60.21
N LEU A 3 34.80 -30.93 -59.02
CA LEU A 3 34.70 -31.87 -57.89
C LEU A 3 33.29 -32.44 -57.81
N LEU A 4 33.18 -33.76 -57.76
CA LEU A 4 31.93 -34.51 -57.59
C LEU A 4 31.79 -34.99 -56.13
N PHE A 5 30.90 -34.35 -55.40
CA PHE A 5 30.48 -34.74 -54.06
C PHE A 5 29.28 -35.72 -54.14
N PRO A 6 29.27 -36.80 -53.34
CA PRO A 6 28.17 -37.78 -53.37
C PRO A 6 26.85 -37.22 -52.83
N ASP A 7 26.92 -36.31 -51.87
CA ASP A 7 25.76 -35.72 -51.18
C ASP A 7 26.12 -34.37 -50.54
N LEU A 8 25.11 -33.72 -49.96
CA LEU A 8 25.25 -32.40 -49.34
C LEU A 8 25.92 -32.44 -47.95
N ASP A 9 25.83 -33.56 -47.23
CA ASP A 9 26.50 -33.71 -45.93
C ASP A 9 28.02 -33.87 -46.10
N THR A 10 28.47 -34.42 -47.22
CA THR A 10 29.88 -34.46 -47.62
C THR A 10 30.40 -33.06 -48.00
N VAL A 11 29.57 -32.21 -48.65
CA VAL A 11 29.88 -30.78 -48.84
C VAL A 11 29.96 -30.07 -47.48
N ARG A 12 28.97 -30.27 -46.60
CA ARG A 12 28.96 -29.72 -45.24
C ARG A 12 30.21 -30.12 -44.46
N LEU A 13 30.59 -31.41 -44.49
CA LEU A 13 31.79 -31.94 -43.85
C LEU A 13 33.07 -31.30 -44.41
N ALA A 14 33.21 -31.22 -45.73
CA ALA A 14 34.39 -30.63 -46.38
C ALA A 14 34.58 -29.15 -45.99
N LEU A 15 33.47 -28.41 -45.81
CA LEU A 15 33.45 -27.02 -45.38
C LEU A 15 33.75 -26.86 -43.87
N THR A 16 33.11 -27.64 -42.99
CA THR A 16 33.25 -27.47 -41.53
C THR A 16 34.51 -28.09 -40.93
N SER A 17 35.10 -29.10 -41.58
CA SER A 17 36.33 -29.77 -41.10
C SER A 17 37.64 -29.07 -41.51
N GLY A 18 37.57 -28.02 -42.35
CA GLY A 18 38.75 -27.35 -42.88
C GLY A 18 39.54 -28.17 -43.91
N ILE A 19 38.97 -29.26 -44.45
CA ILE A 19 39.58 -30.05 -45.54
C ILE A 19 39.85 -29.19 -46.77
N VAL A 20 38.96 -28.22 -47.06
CA VAL A 20 39.14 -27.21 -48.11
C VAL A 20 39.49 -25.86 -47.46
N PRO A 21 40.61 -25.22 -47.84
CA PRO A 21 41.00 -23.90 -47.32
C PRO A 21 39.96 -22.81 -47.55
N THR A 22 39.84 -21.87 -46.61
CA THR A 22 38.78 -20.84 -46.60
C THR A 22 38.86 -19.89 -47.80
N ASP A 23 40.04 -19.64 -48.35
CA ASP A 23 40.27 -18.91 -49.60
C ASP A 23 39.67 -19.63 -50.83
N VAL A 24 39.60 -20.96 -50.81
CA VAL A 24 39.01 -21.77 -51.89
C VAL A 24 37.50 -21.93 -51.71
N THR A 25 36.99 -21.96 -50.47
CA THR A 25 35.54 -22.08 -50.18
C THR A 25 34.78 -20.76 -50.27
N LEU A 26 35.45 -19.63 -50.05
CA LEU A 26 34.90 -18.28 -50.26
C LEU A 26 35.06 -17.77 -51.70
N ALA A 27 35.72 -18.54 -52.58
CA ALA A 27 35.82 -18.21 -54.00
C ALA A 27 34.52 -18.53 -54.76
N PRO A 28 34.19 -17.76 -55.82
CA PRO A 28 33.11 -18.09 -56.74
C PRO A 28 33.30 -19.46 -57.40
N ALA A 29 32.19 -20.13 -57.69
CA ALA A 29 32.18 -21.46 -58.29
C ALA A 29 30.93 -21.68 -59.16
N ALA A 30 31.08 -22.46 -60.23
CA ALA A 30 29.96 -22.99 -60.98
C ALA A 30 29.51 -24.32 -60.37
N VAL A 31 28.20 -24.54 -60.21
CA VAL A 31 27.66 -25.75 -59.57
C VAL A 31 26.49 -26.36 -60.33
N SER A 32 26.45 -27.70 -60.42
CA SER A 32 25.29 -28.44 -60.91
C SER A 32 24.93 -29.61 -60.00
N PHE A 33 23.66 -29.99 -59.99
CA PHE A 33 23.16 -31.20 -59.33
C PHE A 33 22.81 -32.26 -60.40
N ASP A 34 22.97 -33.55 -60.10
CA ASP A 34 22.39 -34.64 -60.91
C ASP A 34 21.08 -35.18 -60.32
N ASP A 35 20.34 -35.99 -61.08
CA ASP A 35 19.06 -36.59 -60.68
C ASP A 35 19.17 -37.53 -59.46
N GLN A 36 20.39 -37.85 -59.03
CA GLN A 36 20.69 -38.66 -57.83
C GLN A 36 21.13 -37.78 -56.65
N GLY A 37 21.05 -36.44 -56.77
CA GLY A 37 21.37 -35.48 -55.72
C GLY A 37 22.87 -35.17 -55.55
N LYS A 38 23.74 -35.70 -56.42
CA LYS A 38 25.19 -35.44 -56.33
C LYS A 38 25.52 -34.03 -56.79
N ILE A 39 26.57 -33.45 -56.22
CA ILE A 39 26.89 -32.03 -56.38
C ILE A 39 28.24 -31.89 -57.08
N TYR A 40 28.25 -31.21 -58.23
CA TYR A 40 29.43 -30.97 -59.06
C TYR A 40 29.86 -29.52 -58.89
N ILE A 41 31.02 -29.26 -58.30
CA ILE A 41 31.54 -27.91 -57.99
C ILE A 41 32.82 -27.63 -58.79
N GLU A 42 32.80 -26.61 -59.65
CA GLU A 42 33.99 -26.05 -60.31
C GLU A 42 34.36 -24.73 -59.63
N SER A 43 35.38 -24.75 -58.76
CA SER A 43 35.88 -23.51 -58.14
C SER A 43 36.83 -22.75 -59.07
N THR A 44 36.72 -21.43 -59.03
CA THR A 44 37.67 -20.50 -59.67
C THR A 44 39.05 -20.50 -59.00
N ALA A 45 39.17 -20.99 -57.75
CA ALA A 45 40.43 -21.07 -57.01
C ALA A 45 41.16 -22.41 -57.22
N ASN A 46 42.50 -22.35 -57.28
CA ASN A 46 43.33 -23.53 -57.54
C ASN A 46 43.45 -24.45 -56.30
N LEU A 47 42.92 -25.67 -56.43
CA LEU A 47 43.03 -26.72 -55.41
C LEU A 47 44.46 -27.29 -55.35
N THR A 48 45.07 -27.31 -54.16
CA THR A 48 46.38 -27.97 -53.98
C THR A 48 46.25 -29.49 -54.01
N ARG A 49 47.30 -30.19 -54.46
CA ARG A 49 47.34 -31.67 -54.53
C ARG A 49 47.08 -32.37 -53.19
N THR A 50 47.32 -31.68 -52.07
CA THR A 50 47.01 -32.16 -50.71
C THR A 50 45.51 -32.10 -50.43
N VAL A 51 44.85 -30.99 -50.79
CA VAL A 51 43.39 -30.83 -50.65
C VAL A 51 42.66 -31.84 -51.51
N THR A 52 43.08 -32.05 -52.77
CA THR A 52 42.49 -33.09 -53.64
C THR A 52 42.57 -34.50 -53.03
N LYS A 53 43.70 -34.85 -52.38
CA LYS A 53 43.86 -36.13 -51.68
C LYS A 53 43.00 -36.26 -50.43
N ASN A 54 42.74 -35.16 -49.72
CA ASN A 54 41.87 -35.18 -48.54
C ASN A 54 40.38 -35.22 -48.92
N LEU A 55 40.01 -34.63 -50.05
CA LEU A 55 38.67 -34.74 -50.65
C LEU A 55 38.37 -36.17 -51.12
N ASP A 56 39.30 -36.81 -51.83
CA ASP A 56 39.16 -38.20 -52.29
C ASP A 56 38.94 -39.20 -51.12
N ARG A 57 39.59 -38.95 -49.97
CA ARG A 57 39.39 -39.72 -48.72
C ARG A 57 37.99 -39.62 -48.12
N ILE A 58 37.24 -38.56 -48.40
CA ILE A 58 35.82 -38.41 -48.02
C ILE A 58 34.87 -38.69 -49.20
N GLY A 59 35.35 -39.38 -50.24
CA GLY A 59 34.54 -39.85 -51.37
C GLY A 59 34.35 -38.83 -52.51
N VAL A 60 34.96 -37.65 -52.43
CA VAL A 60 34.80 -36.57 -53.42
C VAL A 60 35.78 -36.77 -54.58
N LYS A 61 35.26 -37.02 -55.77
CA LYS A 61 36.04 -37.42 -56.95
C LYS A 61 36.19 -36.30 -57.97
N GLY A 62 37.18 -36.39 -58.86
CA GLY A 62 37.29 -35.47 -60.01
C GLY A 62 36.31 -35.84 -61.13
N SER A 63 35.60 -34.86 -61.68
CA SER A 63 34.80 -34.99 -62.91
C SER A 63 35.45 -34.25 -64.09
N LYS A 64 35.08 -34.64 -65.32
CA LYS A 64 35.44 -33.94 -66.57
C LYS A 64 34.35 -33.01 -67.10
N ARG A 65 33.13 -33.09 -66.57
CA ARG A 65 31.98 -32.24 -66.93
C ARG A 65 31.01 -32.05 -65.76
N HIS A 66 30.17 -31.02 -65.85
CA HIS A 66 29.00 -30.85 -65.00
C HIS A 66 27.89 -31.87 -65.34
N ALA A 67 26.85 -31.93 -64.51
CA ALA A 67 25.66 -32.75 -64.75
C ALA A 67 24.70 -32.13 -65.80
N VAL A 68 24.75 -30.81 -65.96
CA VAL A 68 23.97 -30.04 -66.96
C VAL A 68 24.89 -29.08 -67.71
N ASP A 69 24.52 -28.70 -68.93
CA ASP A 69 25.33 -27.86 -69.82
C ASP A 69 25.42 -26.39 -69.38
N ASN A 70 24.56 -25.94 -68.45
CA ASN A 70 24.56 -24.59 -67.90
C ASN A 70 24.51 -24.63 -66.36
N PRO A 71 25.66 -24.78 -65.68
CA PRO A 71 25.74 -24.80 -64.22
C PRO A 71 25.34 -23.45 -63.60
N GLN A 72 24.89 -23.49 -62.35
CA GLN A 72 24.57 -22.29 -61.57
C GLN A 72 25.83 -21.70 -60.94
N GLU A 73 26.14 -20.45 -61.28
CA GLU A 73 27.13 -19.65 -60.55
C GLU A 73 26.70 -19.39 -59.10
N ILE A 74 27.62 -19.58 -58.16
CA ILE A 74 27.50 -19.20 -56.75
C ILE A 74 28.68 -18.33 -56.32
N THR A 75 28.44 -17.43 -55.38
CA THR A 75 29.45 -16.47 -54.89
C THR A 75 30.50 -17.12 -54.00
N CYS A 76 30.11 -18.16 -53.26
CA CYS A 76 30.95 -18.94 -52.34
C CYS A 76 30.29 -20.29 -52.04
N TRP A 77 31.08 -21.31 -51.73
CA TRP A 77 30.58 -22.68 -51.51
C TRP A 77 29.54 -22.82 -50.37
N PRO A 78 29.59 -22.04 -49.25
CA PRO A 78 28.55 -22.08 -48.23
C PRO A 78 27.13 -21.77 -48.73
N GLN A 79 26.98 -21.11 -49.89
CA GLN A 79 25.68 -20.86 -50.55
C GLN A 79 24.93 -22.16 -50.93
N LEU A 80 25.63 -23.30 -50.97
CA LEU A 80 25.04 -24.62 -51.20
C LEU A 80 24.33 -25.21 -49.97
N LEU A 81 24.71 -24.79 -48.77
CA LEU A 81 24.16 -25.35 -47.54
C LEU A 81 22.78 -24.75 -47.25
N PRO A 82 21.76 -25.56 -46.90
CA PRO A 82 20.53 -25.03 -46.37
C PRO A 82 20.75 -24.45 -44.97
N VAL A 83 20.01 -23.38 -44.65
CA VAL A 83 19.89 -22.94 -43.26
C VAL A 83 19.19 -24.02 -42.42
N THR A 84 19.60 -24.16 -41.17
CA THR A 84 19.01 -25.09 -40.20
C THR A 84 18.25 -24.31 -39.14
N ARG A 85 17.05 -24.76 -38.78
CA ARG A 85 16.24 -24.16 -37.71
C ARG A 85 16.93 -24.34 -36.34
N ASP A 86 17.06 -23.26 -35.58
CA ASP A 86 17.59 -23.28 -34.22
C ASP A 86 16.59 -24.01 -33.28
N PRO A 87 17.03 -24.98 -32.45
CA PRO A 87 16.13 -25.79 -31.61
C PRO A 87 15.65 -25.06 -30.33
N ILE A 88 16.09 -23.82 -30.10
CA ILE A 88 15.79 -23.01 -28.92
C ILE A 88 15.45 -21.59 -29.41
N ALA A 89 14.45 -20.95 -28.81
CA ALA A 89 14.09 -19.57 -29.12
C ALA A 89 15.29 -18.61 -28.86
N PRO A 90 15.65 -17.72 -29.81
CA PRO A 90 16.88 -16.93 -29.71
C PRO A 90 16.80 -15.88 -28.59
N THR A 91 17.72 -15.96 -27.63
CA THR A 91 17.85 -15.01 -26.53
C THR A 91 18.51 -13.71 -27.03
N ILE A 92 17.68 -12.77 -27.50
CA ILE A 92 18.12 -11.50 -28.07
C ILE A 92 18.33 -10.44 -26.97
N SER A 93 19.41 -9.67 -27.07
CA SER A 93 19.74 -8.59 -26.13
C SER A 93 18.96 -7.31 -26.44
N ASN A 94 18.60 -6.52 -25.43
CA ASN A 94 17.95 -5.21 -25.54
C ASN A 94 18.81 -4.14 -26.30
N GLN A 95 20.03 -4.48 -26.71
CA GLN A 95 20.90 -3.65 -27.55
C GLN A 95 21.22 -4.28 -28.91
N ALA A 96 20.73 -5.48 -29.22
CA ALA A 96 20.96 -6.12 -30.51
C ALA A 96 20.09 -5.47 -31.60
N PRO A 97 20.64 -5.14 -32.78
CA PRO A 97 19.84 -4.70 -33.91
C PRO A 97 19.12 -5.89 -34.54
N VAL A 98 17.84 -5.71 -34.84
CA VAL A 98 17.00 -6.67 -35.57
C VAL A 98 16.47 -5.96 -36.80
N LEU A 99 16.50 -6.66 -37.93
CA LEU A 99 15.99 -6.16 -39.19
C LEU A 99 14.65 -6.84 -39.48
N PHE A 100 13.55 -6.09 -39.45
CA PHE A 100 12.25 -6.56 -39.92
C PHE A 100 12.11 -6.27 -41.41
N GLU A 101 11.53 -7.21 -42.15
CA GLU A 101 11.13 -7.04 -43.53
C GLU A 101 9.61 -7.06 -43.66
N LEU A 102 9.09 -6.11 -44.42
CA LEU A 102 7.69 -5.97 -44.77
C LEU A 102 7.54 -6.10 -46.28
N GLU A 103 6.74 -7.08 -46.71
CA GLU A 103 6.42 -7.30 -48.13
C GLU A 103 5.44 -6.24 -48.68
N LYS A 104 4.75 -5.51 -47.79
CA LYS A 104 3.86 -4.38 -48.13
C LYS A 104 4.26 -3.11 -47.38
N ALA A 105 4.11 -1.98 -48.07
CA ALA A 105 4.25 -0.64 -47.50
C ALA A 105 3.31 -0.39 -46.30
N ASP A 106 2.07 -0.86 -46.41
CA ASP A 106 0.96 -0.53 -45.50
C ASP A 106 1.10 -1.18 -44.11
N ASP A 107 1.96 -2.19 -43.98
CA ASP A 107 2.25 -2.84 -42.69
C ASP A 107 3.19 -1.99 -41.80
N LEU A 108 3.93 -1.03 -42.40
CA LEU A 108 4.93 -0.23 -41.70
C LEU A 108 4.34 0.64 -40.57
N PRO A 109 3.27 1.43 -40.77
CA PRO A 109 2.69 2.25 -39.70
C PRO A 109 2.16 1.40 -38.53
N VAL A 110 1.67 0.19 -38.82
CA VAL A 110 1.17 -0.74 -37.79
C VAL A 110 2.32 -1.21 -36.92
N LEU A 111 3.41 -1.72 -37.53
CA LEU A 111 4.58 -2.22 -36.80
C LEU A 111 5.31 -1.10 -36.04
N VAL A 112 5.45 0.08 -36.64
CA VAL A 112 6.02 1.27 -35.99
C VAL A 112 5.21 1.68 -34.76
N THR A 113 3.87 1.73 -34.88
CA THR A 113 2.99 2.11 -33.78
C THR A 113 3.00 1.05 -32.67
N GLU A 114 3.10 -0.23 -33.00
CA GLU A 114 3.28 -1.32 -32.04
C GLU A 114 4.58 -1.15 -31.24
N MET A 115 5.71 -0.88 -31.93
CA MET A 115 7.02 -0.65 -31.31
C MET A 115 7.03 0.59 -30.40
N LEU A 116 6.47 1.72 -30.86
CA LEU A 116 6.37 2.96 -30.06
C LEU A 116 5.48 2.79 -28.84
N ARG A 117 4.32 2.12 -28.97
CA ARG A 117 3.42 1.81 -27.85
C ARG A 117 4.10 0.93 -26.80
N LEU A 118 5.01 0.05 -27.23
CA LEU A 118 5.82 -0.82 -26.37
C LEU A 118 7.13 -0.15 -25.89
N GLY A 119 7.28 1.17 -26.08
CA GLY A 119 8.40 1.94 -25.53
C GLY A 119 9.72 1.80 -26.28
N ASN A 120 9.71 1.41 -27.56
CA ASN A 120 10.90 1.42 -28.40
C ASN A 120 10.81 2.48 -29.52
N ASP A 121 11.56 3.55 -29.33
CA ASP A 121 11.76 4.69 -30.25
C ASP A 121 12.97 4.51 -31.19
N ARG A 122 13.84 3.52 -30.93
CA ARG A 122 15.12 3.31 -31.64
C ARG A 122 14.93 2.53 -32.94
N GLN A 123 14.18 3.14 -33.85
CA GLN A 123 13.73 2.57 -35.11
C GLN A 123 14.24 3.40 -36.30
N GLY A 124 14.60 2.74 -37.40
CA GLY A 124 14.87 3.40 -38.68
C GLY A 124 14.43 2.53 -39.84
N PHE A 125 13.89 3.13 -40.90
CA PHE A 125 13.32 2.40 -42.04
C PHE A 125 14.09 2.65 -43.34
N ARG A 126 13.85 1.81 -44.36
CA ARG A 126 14.30 2.04 -45.73
C ARG A 126 13.34 1.41 -46.74
N TRP A 127 12.95 2.19 -47.73
CA TRP A 127 12.14 1.78 -48.88
C TRP A 127 12.99 1.13 -49.97
N PHE A 128 12.40 0.15 -50.67
CA PHE A 128 12.94 -0.42 -51.89
C PHE A 128 11.87 -0.33 -52.99
N ALA A 129 12.21 0.37 -54.07
CA ALA A 129 11.40 0.39 -55.28
C ALA A 129 11.46 -0.99 -55.96
N THR A 130 10.35 -1.42 -56.54
CA THR A 130 10.15 -2.81 -56.96
C THR A 130 10.71 -3.14 -58.34
N ASP A 131 11.72 -2.39 -58.83
CA ASP A 131 12.34 -2.65 -60.13
C ASP A 131 13.84 -2.26 -60.23
N GLU A 132 14.71 -3.12 -59.69
CA GLU A 132 16.13 -3.20 -60.09
C GLU A 132 16.58 -4.67 -60.27
N ARG A 133 15.73 -5.52 -60.86
CA ARG A 133 16.17 -6.83 -61.38
C ARG A 133 16.79 -6.65 -62.76
N LYS A 134 18.01 -6.09 -62.83
CA LYS A 134 18.81 -6.10 -64.06
C LYS A 134 18.99 -7.56 -64.55
N PRO A 135 18.44 -7.95 -65.72
CA PRO A 135 18.42 -9.35 -66.11
C PRO A 135 19.70 -9.74 -66.85
N SER A 136 20.65 -10.35 -66.15
CA SER A 136 21.74 -11.10 -66.76
C SER A 136 21.22 -12.38 -67.42
N GLU A 137 20.83 -12.24 -68.69
CA GLU A 137 20.65 -13.28 -69.70
C GLU A 137 19.95 -14.59 -69.28
N ARG A 138 18.62 -14.61 -69.44
CA ARG A 138 17.91 -15.85 -69.83
C ARG A 138 17.12 -15.65 -71.10
N ARG A 139 17.78 -15.86 -72.25
CA ARG A 139 17.08 -16.10 -73.52
C ARG A 139 16.21 -17.35 -73.36
N ARG A 140 14.91 -17.24 -73.61
CA ARG A 140 14.10 -18.37 -74.08
C ARG A 140 13.91 -18.20 -75.58
N LEU A 141 14.06 -19.31 -76.31
CA LEU A 141 13.68 -19.38 -77.71
C LEU A 141 12.15 -19.48 -77.83
N ILE A 142 11.68 -19.08 -79.01
CA ILE A 142 10.29 -18.90 -79.41
C ILE A 142 9.64 -20.26 -79.71
N ASP A 143 8.36 -20.42 -79.38
CA ASP A 143 7.39 -20.89 -80.39
C ASP A 143 5.98 -20.29 -80.11
N PRO A 144 5.20 -19.81 -81.11
CA PRO A 144 3.96 -19.05 -80.88
C PRO A 144 2.70 -19.67 -81.52
N THR A 145 1.52 -19.51 -80.88
CA THR A 145 0.21 -19.80 -81.53
C THR A 145 -0.91 -18.85 -81.08
N THR A 146 -1.78 -18.51 -82.04
CA THR A 146 -3.19 -18.03 -81.91
C THR A 146 -3.47 -16.66 -81.25
N THR A 147 -3.26 -15.63 -82.06
CA THR A 147 -4.16 -14.51 -82.42
C THR A 147 -5.61 -14.42 -81.89
N GLU A 148 -6.05 -13.16 -81.65
CA GLU A 148 -7.39 -12.55 -81.93
C GLU A 148 -8.62 -13.05 -81.14
N HIS A 149 -9.62 -12.23 -80.73
CA HIS A 149 -10.17 -10.98 -81.29
C HIS A 149 -10.61 -9.93 -80.22
N ASP A 150 -11.01 -8.73 -80.69
CA ASP A 150 -11.64 -7.64 -79.93
C ASP A 150 -13.03 -7.94 -79.37
N HIS A 151 -13.45 -7.17 -78.35
CA HIS A 151 -14.69 -6.37 -78.46
C HIS A 151 -14.72 -5.20 -77.45
N ILE A 152 -15.39 -4.11 -77.83
CA ILE A 152 -15.51 -2.85 -77.06
C ILE A 152 -16.86 -2.77 -76.34
N SER A 153 -16.86 -2.33 -75.08
CA SER A 153 -18.00 -1.66 -74.44
C SER A 153 -17.53 -0.79 -73.28
N GLU A 154 -17.97 0.47 -73.22
CA GLU A 154 -17.70 1.40 -72.11
C GLU A 154 -18.61 1.11 -70.91
N GLU A 155 -18.12 1.26 -69.67
CA GLU A 155 -18.88 1.96 -68.63
C GLU A 155 -18.04 2.39 -67.41
N ALA A 156 -18.66 3.19 -66.55
CA ALA A 156 -18.08 4.07 -65.53
C ALA A 156 -17.10 3.48 -64.49
N GLY A 157 -16.01 4.22 -64.23
CA GLY A 157 -15.78 4.78 -62.88
C GLY A 157 -14.99 3.96 -61.85
N SER A 158 -13.65 3.90 -62.00
CA SER A 158 -12.76 3.79 -60.84
C SER A 158 -11.32 4.24 -61.16
N THR A 159 -10.88 5.38 -60.63
CA THR A 159 -9.45 5.78 -60.68
C THR A 159 -8.68 5.03 -59.61
N LYS A 160 -8.58 3.71 -59.80
CA LYS A 160 -7.91 2.79 -58.89
C LYS A 160 -6.40 2.99 -58.99
N VAL A 161 -5.85 3.82 -58.11
CA VAL A 161 -4.39 4.01 -58.00
C VAL A 161 -3.75 2.65 -57.76
N ILE A 162 -2.93 2.21 -58.72
CA ILE A 162 -2.18 0.96 -58.60
C ILE A 162 -1.07 1.21 -57.58
N ALA A 163 -1.28 0.75 -56.36
CA ALA A 163 -0.29 0.86 -55.28
C ALA A 163 0.92 -0.03 -55.62
N GLU A 164 1.99 0.60 -56.11
CA GLU A 164 3.29 -0.04 -56.32
C GLU A 164 3.71 -0.78 -55.05
N SER A 165 3.97 -2.09 -55.16
CA SER A 165 4.26 -2.95 -54.01
C SER A 165 5.68 -2.72 -53.48
N LYS A 166 5.87 -1.59 -52.80
CA LYS A 166 7.15 -1.14 -52.25
C LYS A 166 7.46 -1.90 -50.97
N ARG A 167 8.59 -2.62 -51.02
CA ARG A 167 9.13 -3.43 -49.92
C ARG A 167 9.84 -2.52 -48.91
N VAL A 168 9.74 -2.84 -47.63
CA VAL A 168 10.35 -2.04 -46.55
C VAL A 168 11.26 -2.91 -45.69
N LEU A 169 12.40 -2.35 -45.29
CA LEU A 169 13.18 -2.84 -44.16
C LEU A 169 13.05 -1.87 -42.98
N LEU A 170 12.70 -2.37 -41.80
CA LEU A 170 12.63 -1.63 -40.54
C LEU A 170 13.68 -2.20 -39.57
N ARG A 171 14.73 -1.42 -39.31
CA ARG A 171 15.80 -1.74 -38.35
C ARG A 171 15.40 -1.23 -36.96
N VAL A 172 15.33 -2.12 -35.97
CA VAL A 172 14.97 -1.79 -34.58
C VAL A 172 16.07 -2.26 -33.64
N ILE A 173 16.48 -1.41 -32.68
CA ILE A 173 17.46 -1.79 -31.65
C ILE A 173 16.73 -2.33 -30.43
N GLY A 174 16.91 -3.62 -30.13
CA GLY A 174 16.26 -4.32 -29.01
C GLY A 174 14.73 -4.32 -29.06
N PRO A 175 14.10 -4.85 -30.13
CA PRO A 175 12.64 -4.89 -30.26
C PRO A 175 11.96 -5.72 -29.14
N PRO A 176 10.68 -5.43 -28.82
CA PRO A 176 9.92 -6.21 -27.85
C PRO A 176 9.82 -7.70 -28.21
N TYR A 177 9.97 -8.57 -27.21
CA TYR A 177 9.99 -10.02 -27.37
C TYR A 177 8.73 -10.59 -28.06
N TYR A 178 7.55 -10.00 -27.81
CA TYR A 178 6.29 -10.46 -28.42
C TYR A 178 6.26 -10.25 -29.95
N THR A 179 6.76 -9.12 -30.44
CA THR A 179 6.78 -8.83 -31.88
C THR A 179 7.85 -9.64 -32.61
N LEU A 180 8.97 -9.96 -31.93
CA LEU A 180 9.92 -10.99 -32.39
C LEU A 180 9.26 -12.36 -32.49
N LEU A 181 8.49 -12.78 -31.48
CA LEU A 181 7.81 -14.08 -31.45
C LEU A 181 6.81 -14.22 -32.61
N ARG A 182 6.07 -13.15 -32.94
CA ARG A 182 5.16 -13.10 -34.10
C ARG A 182 5.86 -13.26 -35.46
N ALA A 183 7.10 -12.79 -35.60
CA ALA A 183 7.88 -12.98 -36.83
C ALA A 183 8.45 -14.42 -36.96
N ILE A 184 8.53 -15.18 -35.85
CA ILE A 184 8.93 -16.59 -35.83
C ILE A 184 7.72 -17.50 -36.08
N ASP A 185 6.60 -17.25 -35.41
CA ASP A 185 5.44 -18.13 -35.41
C ASP A 185 4.43 -17.77 -36.52
N LYS A 186 4.78 -18.18 -37.74
CA LYS A 186 4.03 -17.96 -38.98
C LYS A 186 2.62 -18.61 -39.01
N GLY A 187 2.20 -19.32 -37.96
CA GLY A 187 0.87 -19.94 -37.85
C GLY A 187 -0.03 -19.39 -36.75
N ALA A 188 0.47 -18.61 -35.79
CA ALA A 188 -0.23 -18.34 -34.54
C ALA A 188 -1.06 -17.03 -34.48
N SER A 189 -1.16 -16.25 -35.57
CA SER A 189 -1.95 -15.00 -35.55
C SER A 189 -2.77 -14.77 -36.82
N GLY A 190 -4.04 -14.40 -36.63
CA GLY A 190 -5.00 -14.12 -37.72
C GLY A 190 -4.80 -12.77 -38.42
N THR A 191 -3.59 -12.22 -38.43
CA THR A 191 -3.26 -10.96 -39.12
C THR A 191 -2.55 -11.22 -40.44
N SER A 192 -3.13 -10.74 -41.54
CA SER A 192 -2.61 -10.89 -42.92
C SER A 192 -1.42 -9.97 -43.21
N GLY A 193 -0.27 -10.27 -42.61
CA GLY A 193 1.00 -9.54 -42.82
C GLY A 193 2.21 -10.47 -42.72
N THR A 194 2.96 -10.59 -43.80
CA THR A 194 4.13 -11.50 -43.97
C THR A 194 5.41 -10.91 -43.38
N VAL A 195 5.35 -10.45 -42.13
CA VAL A 195 6.49 -9.86 -41.42
C VAL A 195 7.57 -10.92 -41.18
N ARG A 196 8.78 -10.69 -41.70
CA ARG A 196 9.96 -11.54 -41.43
C ARG A 196 10.95 -10.75 -40.58
N ALA A 197 11.76 -11.43 -39.77
CA ALA A 197 12.82 -10.80 -38.98
C ALA A 197 14.17 -11.49 -39.25
N TYR A 198 15.26 -10.73 -39.17
CA TYR A 198 16.63 -11.21 -39.33
C TYR A 198 17.55 -10.70 -38.21
N LEU A 199 18.54 -11.51 -37.86
CA LEU A 199 19.64 -11.18 -36.96
C LEU A 199 20.96 -11.13 -37.73
N GLU A 200 21.79 -10.15 -37.42
CA GLU A 200 23.17 -10.07 -37.90
C GLU A 200 24.00 -11.20 -37.26
N ARG A 201 24.52 -12.12 -38.07
CA ARG A 201 25.36 -13.26 -37.63
C ARG A 201 26.85 -13.06 -37.97
N ALA A 202 27.15 -12.14 -38.88
CA ALA A 202 28.46 -11.58 -39.22
C ALA A 202 28.25 -10.17 -39.78
N PRO A 203 29.26 -9.29 -39.86
CA PRO A 203 29.09 -7.93 -40.39
C PRO A 203 28.40 -7.91 -41.75
N ARG A 204 27.24 -7.24 -41.82
CA ARG A 204 26.34 -7.15 -42.99
C ARG A 204 25.67 -8.46 -43.45
N VAL A 205 25.78 -9.54 -42.68
CA VAL A 205 25.21 -10.86 -42.97
C VAL A 205 24.05 -11.15 -42.02
N TRP A 206 22.84 -11.05 -42.55
CA TRP A 206 21.58 -11.15 -41.80
C TRP A 206 20.89 -12.49 -42.10
N VAL A 207 20.66 -13.29 -41.07
CA VAL A 207 19.99 -14.61 -41.18
C VAL A 207 18.61 -14.56 -40.52
N GLU A 208 17.63 -15.21 -41.13
CA GLU A 208 16.24 -15.27 -40.64
C GLU A 208 16.16 -15.73 -39.17
N VAL A 209 15.33 -15.07 -38.36
CA VAL A 209 15.24 -15.32 -36.91
C VAL A 209 14.66 -16.71 -36.65
N GLY A 210 15.40 -17.51 -35.88
CA GLY A 210 15.09 -18.92 -35.66
C GLY A 210 15.86 -19.86 -36.60
N HIS A 211 16.78 -19.35 -37.41
CA HIS A 211 17.66 -20.16 -38.26
C HIS A 211 19.14 -19.78 -38.12
N THR A 212 20.00 -20.73 -38.45
CA THR A 212 21.47 -20.58 -38.53
C THR A 212 21.97 -21.14 -39.86
N LEU A 213 22.89 -20.42 -40.52
CA LEU A 213 23.71 -20.96 -41.60
C LEU A 213 25.08 -21.40 -41.02
N PRO A 214 25.54 -22.64 -41.27
CA PRO A 214 26.91 -23.05 -40.93
C PRO A 214 27.94 -22.10 -41.57
N LEU A 215 28.98 -21.73 -40.81
CA LEU A 215 30.07 -20.85 -41.23
C LEU A 215 29.69 -19.39 -41.59
N ALA A 216 28.49 -18.90 -41.21
CA ALA A 216 28.07 -17.51 -41.49
C ALA A 216 29.12 -16.44 -41.11
N GLN A 217 29.87 -16.65 -40.02
CA GLN A 217 30.94 -15.76 -39.55
C GLN A 217 32.16 -15.64 -40.49
N GLN A 218 32.35 -16.61 -41.40
CA GLN A 218 33.42 -16.59 -42.40
C GLN A 218 33.04 -15.79 -43.65
N LEU A 219 31.75 -15.56 -43.90
CA LEU A 219 31.28 -14.79 -45.05
C LEU A 219 31.79 -13.35 -45.01
N ARG A 220 32.07 -12.79 -46.19
CA ARG A 220 32.51 -11.41 -46.38
C ARG A 220 31.65 -10.78 -47.46
N VAL A 221 30.98 -9.69 -47.12
CA VAL A 221 30.15 -8.89 -48.02
C VAL A 221 30.85 -7.55 -48.24
N SER A 222 30.75 -6.98 -49.43
CA SER A 222 31.45 -5.75 -49.80
C SER A 222 31.00 -4.54 -48.95
N ASP A 223 31.85 -3.51 -48.84
CA ASP A 223 31.55 -2.25 -48.14
C ASP A 223 30.48 -1.36 -48.80
N LYS A 224 29.65 -1.97 -49.66
CA LYS A 224 28.54 -1.33 -50.36
C LYS A 224 27.30 -2.20 -50.40
N GLN A 225 27.28 -3.35 -49.70
CA GLN A 225 26.18 -4.33 -49.78
C GLN A 225 25.91 -5.00 -48.44
N LEU A 226 24.64 -5.35 -48.21
CA LEU A 226 24.20 -6.25 -47.14
C LEU A 226 23.59 -7.52 -47.76
N LEU A 227 23.67 -8.62 -47.02
CA LEU A 227 23.20 -9.94 -47.44
C LEU A 227 22.10 -10.43 -46.49
N LEU A 228 20.92 -10.74 -47.02
CA LEU A 228 19.84 -11.44 -46.32
C LEU A 228 19.84 -12.92 -46.72
N ILE A 229 19.72 -13.83 -45.75
CA ILE A 229 19.73 -15.29 -45.95
C ILE A 229 18.47 -15.89 -45.31
N ARG A 230 17.72 -16.68 -46.09
CA ARG A 230 16.40 -17.25 -45.74
C ARG A 230 16.33 -18.75 -45.99
N GLU A 231 15.32 -19.39 -45.41
CA GLU A 231 14.98 -20.78 -45.71
C GLU A 231 14.44 -20.96 -47.15
N PRO A 232 14.84 -22.01 -47.89
CA PRO A 232 15.88 -23.00 -47.56
C PRO A 232 17.30 -22.55 -47.92
N ARG A 233 17.46 -21.80 -49.03
CA ARG A 233 18.76 -21.37 -49.61
C ARG A 233 18.67 -20.02 -50.34
N GLU A 234 17.71 -19.15 -50.00
CA GLU A 234 17.56 -17.88 -50.70
C GLU A 234 18.52 -16.82 -50.13
N TRP A 235 19.37 -16.27 -51.00
CA TRP A 235 20.35 -15.24 -50.69
C TRP A 235 19.99 -13.97 -51.45
N THR A 236 19.73 -12.87 -50.74
CA THR A 236 19.40 -11.57 -51.34
C THR A 236 20.46 -10.54 -50.96
N TYR A 237 21.22 -10.06 -51.94
CA TYR A 237 22.08 -8.89 -51.78
C TYR A 237 21.26 -7.61 -52.01
N LEU A 238 21.48 -6.60 -51.17
CA LEU A 238 20.92 -5.26 -51.29
C LEU A 238 22.04 -4.24 -51.04
N ASP A 239 22.06 -3.11 -51.74
CA ASP A 239 23.12 -2.12 -51.50
C ASP A 239 23.05 -1.54 -50.08
N GLU A 240 24.19 -1.25 -49.47
CA GLU A 240 24.30 -0.61 -48.15
C GLU A 240 24.05 0.90 -48.28
N ALA A 241 23.05 1.39 -47.54
CA ALA A 241 22.67 2.80 -47.47
C ALA A 241 22.05 3.07 -46.09
N PRO A 242 22.10 4.31 -45.56
CA PRO A 242 21.55 4.63 -44.25
C PRO A 242 20.04 4.36 -44.18
N PHE A 243 19.59 3.99 -42.98
CA PHE A 243 18.17 3.98 -42.62
C PHE A 243 17.74 5.41 -42.27
N GLN A 244 16.56 5.82 -42.72
CA GLN A 244 15.91 7.08 -42.36
C GLN A 244 15.26 6.94 -40.98
N ASP A 245 15.15 8.05 -40.23
CA ASP A 245 14.53 8.02 -38.92
C ASP A 245 13.02 7.89 -39.10
N VAL A 246 12.35 7.02 -38.35
CA VAL A 246 10.89 6.81 -38.48
C VAL A 246 10.10 8.11 -38.24
N TYR A 247 10.64 9.05 -37.45
CA TYR A 247 10.04 10.37 -37.29
C TYR A 247 10.01 11.21 -38.59
N ASP A 248 10.88 10.95 -39.57
CA ASP A 248 10.92 11.66 -40.87
C ASP A 248 9.62 11.47 -41.69
N ILE A 249 8.87 10.38 -41.45
CA ILE A 249 7.62 10.04 -42.14
C ILE A 249 6.38 10.05 -41.25
N MET A 250 6.53 10.30 -39.94
CA MET A 250 5.41 10.27 -38.98
C MET A 250 4.64 11.59 -38.94
N GLN A 251 3.54 11.68 -39.70
CA GLN A 251 2.58 12.77 -39.55
C GLN A 251 1.66 12.55 -38.33
N PHE A 252 2.01 13.14 -37.18
CA PHE A 252 1.14 13.17 -36.01
C PHE A 252 -0.16 13.94 -36.28
N LYS A 253 -1.30 13.24 -36.37
CA LYS A 253 -2.62 13.86 -36.34
C LYS A 253 -3.00 14.25 -34.92
N LEU A 254 -2.91 15.53 -34.61
CA LEU A 254 -3.47 16.10 -33.38
C LEU A 254 -5.01 16.00 -33.41
N PRO A 255 -5.70 15.75 -32.28
CA PRO A 255 -7.17 15.63 -32.25
C PRO A 255 -7.94 16.89 -32.66
N ALA A 256 -7.28 18.05 -32.64
CA ALA A 256 -7.74 19.31 -33.18
C ALA A 256 -6.59 20.03 -33.90
N ALA A 257 -6.90 20.88 -34.87
CA ALA A 257 -5.88 21.68 -35.56
C ALA A 257 -5.23 22.70 -34.60
N PRO A 258 -3.92 22.98 -34.74
CA PRO A 258 -3.27 24.06 -33.99
C PRO A 258 -3.93 25.41 -34.28
N VAL A 259 -4.47 26.05 -33.25
CA VAL A 259 -5.01 27.41 -33.36
C VAL A 259 -3.85 28.39 -33.44
N ALA A 260 -3.76 29.12 -34.56
CA ALA A 260 -2.78 30.19 -34.72
C ALA A 260 -3.24 31.44 -33.96
N TRP A 261 -2.61 31.73 -32.82
CA TRP A 261 -2.87 32.93 -32.02
C TRP A 261 -2.01 34.10 -32.52
N THR A 262 -2.62 35.08 -33.19
CA THR A 262 -1.99 36.38 -33.41
C THR A 262 -2.03 37.22 -32.14
N GLU A 263 -0.93 37.93 -31.81
CA GLU A 263 -0.88 38.79 -30.62
C GLU A 263 -1.85 39.97 -30.74
N THR A 264 -3.04 39.78 -30.18
CA THR A 264 -4.02 40.85 -30.00
C THR A 264 -3.67 41.60 -28.73
N LYS A 265 -3.53 42.93 -28.79
CA LYS A 265 -3.37 43.77 -27.58
C LYS A 265 -4.45 43.38 -26.57
N ALA A 266 -4.02 42.97 -25.38
CA ALA A 266 -4.87 42.21 -24.46
C ALA A 266 -6.26 42.86 -24.24
N PRO A 267 -7.35 42.10 -24.41
CA PRO A 267 -8.68 42.61 -24.08
C PRO A 267 -8.74 43.02 -22.60
N LYS A 268 -9.63 43.98 -22.28
CA LYS A 268 -9.75 44.67 -20.98
C LYS A 268 -9.37 43.79 -19.78
N LYS A 269 -8.50 44.33 -18.90
CA LYS A 269 -8.08 43.74 -17.61
C LYS A 269 -9.19 42.90 -16.98
N MET A 270 -8.93 41.61 -16.79
CA MET A 270 -9.88 40.67 -16.19
C MET A 270 -10.30 41.15 -14.80
N SER A 271 -11.60 41.40 -14.62
CA SER A 271 -12.14 41.85 -13.33
C SER A 271 -12.44 40.65 -12.44
N VAL A 272 -11.69 40.51 -11.34
CA VAL A 272 -11.89 39.47 -10.33
C VAL A 272 -12.36 40.15 -9.04
N PRO A 273 -13.61 39.94 -8.60
CA PRO A 273 -14.14 40.60 -7.41
C PRO A 273 -13.54 40.00 -6.13
N LEU A 274 -13.12 40.87 -5.21
CA LEU A 274 -12.72 40.49 -3.85
C LEU A 274 -13.97 40.36 -2.95
N ARG A 275 -13.92 39.44 -1.99
CA ARG A 275 -15.00 39.12 -1.05
C ARG A 275 -14.47 38.79 0.35
N LEU A 276 -15.32 38.94 1.37
CA LEU A 276 -15.05 38.50 2.75
C LEU A 276 -15.66 37.12 3.01
N ALA A 277 -14.82 36.08 2.96
CA ALA A 277 -15.18 34.72 3.34
C ALA A 277 -14.99 34.49 4.85
N GLY A 278 -15.55 33.40 5.38
CA GLY A 278 -15.32 32.97 6.77
C GLY A 278 -13.87 32.60 7.05
N GLY A 279 -13.36 32.99 8.22
CA GLY A 279 -12.03 32.72 8.75
C GLY A 279 -12.08 32.15 10.18
N ASN A 280 -10.94 32.18 10.89
CA ASN A 280 -10.84 31.59 12.23
C ASN A 280 -11.59 32.40 13.29
N ALA A 281 -12.29 31.73 14.20
CA ALA A 281 -13.05 32.39 15.28
C ALA A 281 -12.20 32.89 16.47
N SER A 282 -10.88 32.67 16.44
CA SER A 282 -9.95 32.96 17.54
C SER A 282 -9.14 34.26 17.36
N ASP A 283 -9.66 35.22 16.59
CA ASP A 283 -9.00 36.51 16.37
C ASP A 283 -9.31 37.50 17.50
N THR A 284 -8.32 38.25 17.96
CA THR A 284 -8.52 39.40 18.86
C THR A 284 -8.86 40.67 18.08
N ALA A 285 -9.79 41.47 18.60
CA ALA A 285 -10.10 42.79 18.05
C ALA A 285 -9.06 43.83 18.48
N GLU A 286 -8.76 44.78 17.59
CA GLU A 286 -7.89 45.94 17.82
C GLU A 286 -8.49 47.26 17.31
N LEU A 287 -9.62 47.19 16.61
CA LEU A 287 -10.37 48.34 16.12
C LEU A 287 -11.88 48.04 16.17
N TRP A 288 -12.69 49.02 16.55
CA TRP A 288 -14.17 48.93 16.60
C TRP A 288 -14.78 50.13 15.88
N VAL A 289 -15.88 49.90 15.16
CA VAL A 289 -16.64 50.94 14.46
C VAL A 289 -18.06 50.98 15.02
N LEU A 290 -18.46 52.16 15.50
CA LEU A 290 -19.78 52.44 16.10
C LEU A 290 -20.55 53.41 15.20
N ARG A 291 -21.78 53.04 14.84
CA ARG A 291 -22.68 53.85 13.99
C ARG A 291 -23.98 54.26 14.68
N GLU A 292 -24.47 53.43 15.59
CA GLU A 292 -25.71 53.67 16.35
C GLU A 292 -25.36 54.23 17.74
N ASN A 293 -25.98 55.36 18.10
CA ASN A 293 -25.76 56.11 19.35
C ASN A 293 -24.26 56.31 19.69
N ALA A 294 -23.41 56.44 18.68
CA ALA A 294 -21.97 56.26 18.79
C ALA A 294 -21.28 57.23 19.77
N ILE A 295 -21.83 58.44 19.94
CA ILE A 295 -21.37 59.44 20.91
C ILE A 295 -21.78 59.06 22.34
N GLU A 296 -23.03 58.63 22.56
CA GLU A 296 -23.53 58.23 23.89
C GLU A 296 -22.83 56.96 24.40
N GLN A 297 -22.53 56.03 23.49
CA GLN A 297 -21.72 54.86 23.79
C GLN A 297 -20.29 55.22 24.16
N LEU A 298 -19.66 56.17 23.44
CA LEU A 298 -18.30 56.60 23.74
C LEU A 298 -18.24 57.39 25.05
N ASP A 299 -19.19 58.27 25.31
CA ASP A 299 -19.31 59.02 26.57
C ASP A 299 -19.50 58.09 27.76
N THR A 300 -20.36 57.07 27.62
CA THR A 300 -20.53 56.00 28.61
C THR A 300 -19.23 55.20 28.82
N LEU A 301 -18.51 54.85 27.75
CA LEU A 301 -17.21 54.19 27.87
C LEU A 301 -16.18 55.05 28.60
N VAL A 302 -16.13 56.36 28.32
CA VAL A 302 -15.18 57.30 28.96
C VAL A 302 -15.51 57.50 30.44
N ARG A 303 -16.80 57.67 30.77
CA ARG A 303 -17.28 57.87 32.15
C ARG A 303 -17.10 56.64 33.04
N ASP A 304 -17.27 55.44 32.49
CA ASP A 304 -17.34 54.20 33.29
C ASP A 304 -16.04 53.35 33.23
N SER A 305 -14.97 53.85 32.59
CA SER A 305 -13.64 53.18 32.50
C SER A 305 -12.58 53.78 33.44
N ASP A 306 -11.44 53.09 33.59
CA ASP A 306 -10.25 53.62 34.29
C ASP A 306 -9.23 54.26 33.32
N ASP A 307 -8.42 55.20 33.83
CA ASP A 307 -7.36 55.89 33.06
C ASP A 307 -6.45 54.91 32.29
N ARG A 308 -6.22 53.72 32.86
CA ARG A 308 -5.36 52.67 32.27
C ARG A 308 -5.98 52.01 31.04
N LEU A 309 -7.30 51.99 30.93
CA LEU A 309 -8.00 51.59 29.71
C LEU A 309 -8.04 52.75 28.71
N LEU A 310 -8.37 53.97 29.16
CA LEU A 310 -8.44 55.15 28.30
C LEU A 310 -7.10 55.45 27.61
N GLN A 311 -5.99 55.41 28.35
CA GLN A 311 -4.62 55.60 27.84
C GLN A 311 -4.18 54.58 26.79
N ARG A 312 -4.91 53.47 26.62
CA ARG A 312 -4.62 52.41 25.64
C ARG A 312 -5.48 52.53 24.37
N LEU A 313 -6.41 53.47 24.32
CA LEU A 313 -7.32 53.69 23.20
C LEU A 313 -7.06 55.03 22.53
N MET A 314 -7.43 55.11 21.25
CA MET A 314 -7.56 56.35 20.49
C MET A 314 -8.93 56.34 19.81
N PHE A 315 -9.52 57.52 19.64
CA PHE A 315 -10.77 57.67 18.90
C PHE A 315 -10.57 58.60 17.70
N ALA A 316 -11.31 58.34 16.63
CA ALA A 316 -11.57 59.31 15.58
C ALA A 316 -13.08 59.37 15.34
N VAL A 317 -13.60 60.56 15.03
CA VAL A 317 -14.99 60.75 14.60
C VAL A 317 -14.99 61.10 13.12
N ALA A 318 -15.74 60.31 12.35
CA ALA A 318 -16.01 60.56 10.94
C ALA A 318 -17.47 60.95 10.76
N THR A 319 -17.78 61.69 9.70
CA THR A 319 -19.15 61.95 9.26
C THR A 319 -19.31 61.34 7.89
N ASP A 320 -20.37 60.56 7.66
CA ASP A 320 -20.65 60.00 6.34
C ASP A 320 -21.26 61.04 5.38
N ALA A 321 -21.50 60.63 4.13
CA ALA A 321 -22.10 61.50 3.11
C ALA A 321 -23.59 61.84 3.36
N GLN A 322 -24.19 61.29 4.42
CA GLN A 322 -25.56 61.50 4.85
C GLN A 322 -25.64 62.35 6.13
N GLY A 323 -24.50 62.69 6.73
CA GLY A 323 -24.41 63.51 7.95
C GLY A 323 -24.37 62.71 9.26
N ALA A 324 -24.34 61.38 9.22
CA ALA A 324 -24.29 60.56 10.43
C ALA A 324 -22.85 60.49 11.00
N ARG A 325 -22.72 60.77 12.30
CA ARG A 325 -21.44 60.71 13.03
C ARG A 325 -21.10 59.25 13.38
N THR A 326 -20.05 58.71 12.78
CA THR A 326 -19.46 57.39 13.06
C THR A 326 -18.24 57.53 13.96
N VAL A 327 -18.14 56.73 15.02
CA VAL A 327 -16.97 56.70 15.92
C VAL A 327 -16.12 55.47 15.62
N VAL A 328 -14.80 55.66 15.51
CA VAL A 328 -13.82 54.59 15.31
C VAL A 328 -12.87 54.56 16.49
N LEU A 329 -12.88 53.45 17.24
CA LEU A 329 -11.96 53.22 18.37
C LEU A 329 -10.84 52.27 17.94
N ARG A 330 -9.60 52.58 18.31
CA ARG A 330 -8.41 51.81 17.94
C ARG A 330 -7.48 51.64 19.13
N VAL A 331 -6.93 50.44 19.31
CA VAL A 331 -5.92 50.17 20.36
C VAL A 331 -4.59 50.82 19.98
N ARG A 332 -3.96 51.54 20.93
CA ARG A 332 -2.60 52.07 20.75
C ARG A 332 -1.58 50.94 20.59
N PRO A 333 -0.64 51.02 19.62
CA PRO A 333 0.40 50.00 19.43
C PRO A 333 1.14 49.67 20.73
N SER A 334 1.01 48.42 21.19
CA SER A 334 1.51 47.98 22.50
C SER A 334 1.94 46.50 22.47
N LYS A 335 2.68 46.08 23.50
CA LYS A 335 3.00 44.66 23.75
C LYS A 335 1.96 43.97 24.65
N LEU A 336 0.99 44.71 25.18
CA LEU A 336 -0.12 44.18 25.98
C LEU A 336 -1.22 43.64 25.06
N THR A 337 -1.87 42.54 25.46
CA THR A 337 -3.04 41.99 24.76
C THR A 337 -4.16 43.02 24.65
N PRO A 338 -4.84 43.16 23.49
CA PRO A 338 -5.93 44.12 23.31
C PRO A 338 -7.01 44.02 24.40
N PRO A 339 -7.59 45.14 24.85
CA PRO A 339 -8.71 45.12 25.79
C PRO A 339 -9.96 44.55 25.12
N VAL A 340 -10.82 43.90 25.91
CA VAL A 340 -12.17 43.52 25.48
C VAL A 340 -13.10 44.68 25.87
N LEU A 341 -13.71 45.32 24.89
CA LEU A 341 -14.69 46.39 25.11
C LEU A 341 -16.11 45.82 24.98
N ALA A 342 -16.97 46.14 25.94
CA ALA A 342 -18.41 45.87 25.85
C ALA A 342 -19.09 47.09 25.21
N LEU A 343 -19.39 46.99 23.92
CA LEU A 343 -19.98 48.06 23.10
C LEU A 343 -21.16 47.47 22.32
N ASP A 344 -22.27 48.20 22.28
CA ASP A 344 -23.52 47.73 21.67
C ASP A 344 -23.52 47.97 20.17
N ASN A 345 -23.88 46.94 19.39
CA ASN A 345 -23.89 46.91 17.93
C ASN A 345 -22.57 47.33 17.23
N ALA A 346 -21.46 47.49 17.97
CA ALA A 346 -20.17 47.87 17.44
C ALA A 346 -19.50 46.73 16.66
N LEU A 347 -19.10 46.98 15.41
CA LEU A 347 -18.43 45.95 14.60
C LEU A 347 -16.93 45.91 14.93
N ALA A 348 -16.42 44.72 15.25
CA ALA A 348 -15.05 44.49 15.71
C ALA A 348 -14.12 43.98 14.59
N PHE A 349 -12.92 44.56 14.50
CA PHE A 349 -11.92 44.32 13.46
C PHE A 349 -10.53 43.99 14.03
N LYS A 350 -9.73 43.26 13.23
CA LYS A 350 -8.35 42.82 13.52
C LYS A 350 -7.37 43.33 12.45
N PRO A 351 -6.07 43.49 12.75
CA PRO A 351 -5.06 43.87 11.75
C PRO A 351 -4.81 42.73 10.75
N PHE A 352 -4.77 43.05 9.46
CA PHE A 352 -4.55 42.05 8.41
C PHE A 352 -3.07 41.89 8.06
N TRP A 353 -2.53 40.68 8.20
CA TRP A 353 -1.14 40.34 7.82
C TRP A 353 -0.07 41.31 8.36
N LYS A 354 -0.26 41.79 9.59
CA LYS A 354 0.61 42.79 10.24
C LYS A 354 0.85 44.02 9.36
N LEU A 355 -0.18 44.48 8.66
CA LEU A 355 -0.26 45.83 8.11
C LEU A 355 -0.90 46.71 9.21
N PRO A 356 -0.25 47.79 9.68
CA PRO A 356 -0.72 48.58 10.84
C PRO A 356 -1.94 49.47 10.52
N ASN A 357 -2.28 49.56 9.23
CA ASN A 357 -3.25 50.47 8.65
C ASN A 357 -4.36 49.74 7.87
N LEU A 358 -4.45 48.41 7.91
CA LEU A 358 -5.51 47.63 7.25
C LEU A 358 -6.17 46.63 8.19
N PHE A 359 -7.48 46.79 8.38
CA PHE A 359 -8.28 46.04 9.34
C PHE A 359 -9.40 45.23 8.65
N LEU A 360 -9.58 43.98 9.07
CA LEU A 360 -10.63 43.07 8.60
C LEU A 360 -11.58 42.71 9.76
N PRO A 361 -12.88 42.47 9.52
CA PRO A 361 -13.77 42.02 10.59
C PRO A 361 -13.29 40.71 11.22
N VAL A 362 -13.45 40.57 12.54
CA VAL A 362 -13.13 39.36 13.31
C VAL A 362 -13.86 38.15 12.68
N GLY A 363 -13.16 37.02 12.53
CA GLY A 363 -13.74 35.83 11.90
C GLY A 363 -13.92 35.90 10.37
N LYS A 364 -13.39 36.91 9.67
CA LYS A 364 -13.39 37.01 8.19
C LYS A 364 -11.99 36.92 7.58
N ARG A 365 -11.93 36.63 6.28
CA ARG A 365 -10.72 36.66 5.43
C ARG A 365 -11.04 37.15 4.01
N LEU A 366 -10.08 37.82 3.36
CA LEU A 366 -10.16 38.16 1.94
C LEU A 366 -10.10 36.91 1.06
N HIS A 367 -10.95 36.87 0.04
CA HIS A 367 -11.00 35.83 -0.98
C HIS A 367 -11.22 36.43 -2.38
N PRO A 368 -10.48 36.01 -3.43
CA PRO A 368 -9.30 35.15 -3.37
C PRO A 368 -8.14 35.76 -2.56
N THR A 369 -7.23 34.92 -2.08
CA THR A 369 -6.06 35.36 -1.29
C THR A 369 -4.99 35.98 -2.20
N LEU A 370 -4.95 37.31 -2.26
CA LEU A 370 -3.92 38.06 -2.99
C LEU A 370 -2.58 38.11 -2.21
N ARG A 371 -1.46 38.32 -2.92
CA ARG A 371 -0.13 38.58 -2.32
C ARG A 371 -0.10 39.87 -1.48
N ARG A 372 0.65 39.89 -0.37
CA ARG A 372 0.62 40.96 0.66
C ARG A 372 0.88 42.36 0.12
N ASP A 373 1.73 42.49 -0.88
CA ASP A 373 2.04 43.74 -1.57
C ASP A 373 0.95 44.18 -2.57
N ALA A 374 0.23 43.23 -3.20
CA ALA A 374 -0.97 43.54 -3.97
C ALA A 374 -2.15 43.91 -3.05
N VAL A 375 -2.29 43.28 -1.88
CA VAL A 375 -3.28 43.69 -0.86
C VAL A 375 -3.00 45.12 -0.40
N ARG A 376 -1.74 45.44 -0.05
CA ARG A 376 -1.31 46.81 0.25
C ARG A 376 -1.71 47.74 -0.89
N LYS A 377 -1.25 47.48 -2.12
CA LYS A 377 -1.49 48.36 -3.27
C LYS A 377 -2.96 48.53 -3.69
N LEU A 378 -3.86 47.66 -3.25
CA LEU A 378 -5.29 47.74 -3.59
C LEU A 378 -6.17 48.30 -2.47
N LEU A 379 -5.73 48.21 -1.20
CA LEU A 379 -6.58 48.47 -0.03
C LEU A 379 -5.88 49.26 1.10
N ALA A 380 -4.59 49.55 0.99
CA ALA A 380 -3.78 50.21 2.02
C ALA A 380 -2.44 50.75 1.45
N ASP A 381 -2.49 51.41 0.27
CA ASP A 381 -1.31 51.90 -0.45
C ASP A 381 -0.78 53.20 0.19
N ASP A 382 -1.69 54.04 0.66
CA ASP A 382 -1.41 55.15 1.58
C ASP A 382 -1.15 54.61 3.00
N ALA A 383 -0.09 55.11 3.64
CA ALA A 383 0.29 54.75 4.99
C ALA A 383 -0.41 55.63 6.05
N ASP A 384 -0.84 56.83 5.67
CA ASP A 384 -1.40 57.86 6.57
C ASP A 384 -2.93 57.74 6.68
N GLN A 385 -3.51 56.64 6.17
CA GLN A 385 -4.94 56.30 6.25
C GLN A 385 -5.13 54.97 6.97
N VAL A 386 -6.00 54.95 7.98
CA VAL A 386 -6.46 53.71 8.64
C VAL A 386 -7.67 53.19 7.87
N VAL A 387 -7.52 52.04 7.22
CA VAL A 387 -8.56 51.42 6.38
C VAL A 387 -9.17 50.20 7.06
N TRP A 388 -10.48 50.07 7.04
CA TRP A 388 -11.20 48.84 7.44
C TRP A 388 -12.15 48.36 6.34
N LEU A 389 -12.36 47.05 6.24
CA LEU A 389 -13.24 46.45 5.23
C LEU A 389 -14.62 46.16 5.83
N TYR A 390 -15.53 47.13 5.75
CA TYR A 390 -16.90 46.97 6.27
C TYR A 390 -17.67 45.95 5.41
N PRO A 391 -18.25 44.89 5.99
CA PRO A 391 -18.87 43.80 5.23
C PRO A 391 -20.23 44.20 4.63
N ASP A 392 -20.61 43.58 3.51
CA ASP A 392 -21.99 43.60 3.01
C ASP A 392 -22.73 42.27 3.24
N ASP A 393 -24.07 42.31 3.19
CA ASP A 393 -24.97 41.17 3.42
C ASP A 393 -24.77 40.00 2.43
N LYS A 394 -24.04 40.23 1.32
CA LYS A 394 -23.82 39.29 0.22
C LYS A 394 -22.37 38.80 0.17
N GLY A 395 -21.55 39.14 1.17
CA GLY A 395 -20.17 38.70 1.34
C GLY A 395 -19.14 39.50 0.53
N GLY A 396 -19.51 40.64 -0.05
CA GLY A 396 -18.55 41.65 -0.46
C GLY A 396 -18.15 42.54 0.72
N PHE A 397 -17.59 43.72 0.42
CA PHE A 397 -17.20 44.72 1.41
C PHE A 397 -17.02 46.11 0.79
N THR A 398 -17.15 47.14 1.61
CA THR A 398 -16.73 48.52 1.33
C THR A 398 -15.42 48.80 2.08
N PRO A 399 -14.33 49.21 1.40
CA PRO A 399 -13.17 49.76 2.08
C PRO A 399 -13.51 51.18 2.56
N GLU A 400 -13.54 51.37 3.88
CA GLU A 400 -13.79 52.65 4.54
C GLU A 400 -12.50 53.08 5.25
N PHE A 401 -12.25 54.39 5.32
CA PHE A 401 -10.98 54.90 5.86
C PHE A 401 -11.13 56.24 6.56
N VAL A 402 -10.20 56.51 7.49
CA VAL A 402 -10.02 57.78 8.19
C VAL A 402 -8.51 58.07 8.26
N PRO A 403 -8.06 59.34 8.09
CA PRO A 403 -6.64 59.68 8.26
C PRO A 403 -6.10 59.29 9.64
N ASP A 404 -4.90 58.75 9.71
CA ASP A 404 -4.25 58.33 10.98
C ASP A 404 -4.11 59.53 11.94
N ALA A 405 -3.85 60.72 11.38
CA ALA A 405 -3.81 62.01 12.09
C ALA A 405 -5.15 62.52 12.65
N ALA A 406 -6.28 61.87 12.33
CA ALA A 406 -7.58 62.19 12.94
C ALA A 406 -7.84 61.42 14.25
N PHE A 407 -6.97 60.48 14.63
CA PHE A 407 -7.07 59.76 15.89
C PHE A 407 -6.46 60.58 17.05
N ARG A 408 -7.31 61.02 17.99
CA ARG A 408 -6.92 61.73 19.22
C ARG A 408 -6.75 60.74 20.41
N SER A 409 -6.14 61.18 21.51
CA SER A 409 -6.20 60.40 22.78
C SER A 409 -7.65 60.26 23.22
N LEU A 410 -8.03 59.14 23.82
CA LEU A 410 -9.38 59.05 24.40
C LEU A 410 -9.56 59.98 25.61
N GLU A 411 -8.45 60.46 26.20
CA GLU A 411 -8.41 61.55 27.17
C GLU A 411 -8.89 62.90 26.56
N ASP A 412 -8.69 63.12 25.25
CA ASP A 412 -9.03 64.36 24.54
C ASP A 412 -10.52 64.43 24.14
N TRP A 413 -11.34 63.47 24.55
CA TRP A 413 -12.76 63.35 24.17
C TRP A 413 -13.60 64.53 24.64
N VAL A 414 -13.38 64.98 25.88
CA VAL A 414 -14.14 66.08 26.50
C VAL A 414 -13.91 67.38 25.72
N ASP A 415 -12.66 67.70 25.41
CA ASP A 415 -12.30 68.88 24.61
C ASP A 415 -12.86 68.79 23.19
N TYR A 416 -12.82 67.60 22.56
CA TYR A 416 -13.44 67.39 21.24
C TYR A 416 -14.95 67.65 21.24
N VAL A 417 -15.70 67.22 22.27
CA VAL A 417 -17.13 67.51 22.38
C VAL A 417 -17.39 69.01 22.56
N ILE A 418 -16.57 69.70 23.36
CA ILE A 418 -16.65 71.15 23.55
C ILE A 418 -16.34 71.92 22.26
N GLU A 419 -15.33 71.49 21.49
CA GLU A 419 -15.02 72.03 20.15
C GLU A 419 -16.18 71.78 19.15
N ALA A 420 -16.69 70.55 19.08
CA ALA A 420 -17.68 70.15 18.09
C ALA A 420 -19.08 70.75 18.32
N GLU A 421 -19.47 70.94 19.59
CA GLU A 421 -20.74 71.58 19.96
C GLU A 421 -20.60 73.10 20.19
N GLN A 422 -19.42 73.70 19.94
CA GLN A 422 -19.11 75.11 20.25
C GLN A 422 -20.17 76.11 19.73
N GLN A 423 -20.81 75.83 18.60
CA GLN A 423 -21.81 76.72 18.00
C GLN A 423 -23.22 76.56 18.59
N ALA A 424 -23.56 75.39 19.14
CA ALA A 424 -24.77 75.19 19.94
C ALA A 424 -24.56 75.67 21.39
N LEU A 425 -23.37 75.39 21.94
CA LEU A 425 -22.89 75.93 23.20
C LEU A 425 -22.77 77.45 23.16
N ALA A 426 -22.50 78.10 22.02
CA ALA A 426 -22.50 79.55 21.92
C ALA A 426 -23.84 80.17 22.37
N ALA A 427 -24.97 79.60 21.94
CA ALA A 427 -26.29 80.04 22.40
C ALA A 427 -26.51 79.75 23.89
N TRP A 428 -25.96 78.66 24.42
CA TRP A 428 -26.02 78.34 25.85
C TRP A 428 -25.09 79.23 26.70
N ILE A 429 -23.96 79.67 26.15
CA ILE A 429 -22.98 80.58 26.75
C ILE A 429 -23.49 82.02 26.73
N GLU A 430 -24.22 82.44 25.68
CA GLU A 430 -24.96 83.71 25.71
C GLU A 430 -26.15 83.65 26.68
N ALA A 431 -26.87 82.53 26.76
CA ALA A 431 -27.98 82.34 27.71
C ALA A 431 -27.54 82.16 29.19
N THR A 432 -26.33 81.67 29.43
CA THR A 432 -25.70 81.61 30.78
C THR A 432 -24.75 82.78 31.05
N ARG A 433 -24.79 83.81 30.21
CA ARG A 433 -24.16 85.10 30.47
C ARG A 433 -24.99 85.90 31.47
N PHE A 434 -25.00 85.44 32.71
CA PHE A 434 -25.72 86.08 33.82
C PHE A 434 -25.28 87.53 34.00
N ASP A 435 -26.20 88.46 33.73
CA ASP A 435 -26.11 89.82 34.24
C ASP A 435 -26.63 89.81 35.69
N PHE A 436 -25.71 89.90 36.65
CA PHE A 436 -26.00 89.68 38.06
C PHE A 436 -26.38 90.97 38.79
N ASP A 437 -27.68 91.25 38.85
CA ASP A 437 -28.25 92.05 39.94
C ASP A 437 -28.82 91.15 41.04
N HIS A 438 -28.75 91.60 42.30
CA HIS A 438 -28.85 90.71 43.47
C HIS A 438 -30.26 90.18 43.78
N PHE A 439 -30.40 88.90 44.16
CA PHE A 439 -31.01 88.53 45.46
C PHE A 439 -30.68 87.13 45.99
N VAL A 440 -31.18 86.80 47.20
CA VAL A 440 -30.67 85.77 48.13
C VAL A 440 -31.60 84.54 48.30
N CYS A 441 -30.99 83.39 48.60
CA CYS A 441 -31.60 82.05 48.79
C CYS A 441 -32.71 81.93 49.84
N LYS A 442 -33.50 80.82 49.77
CA LYS A 442 -33.66 79.86 50.90
C LYS A 442 -34.33 78.49 50.60
N ASP A 443 -33.59 77.41 50.90
CA ASP A 443 -33.92 76.22 51.72
C ASP A 443 -35.08 75.20 51.40
N VAL A 444 -34.69 73.89 51.42
CA VAL A 444 -35.41 72.58 51.66
C VAL A 444 -36.84 72.29 51.14
N GLY A 445 -37.26 71.04 50.80
CA GLY A 445 -36.58 69.74 50.72
C GLY A 445 -37.50 68.49 50.96
N GLY A 446 -37.59 67.55 49.99
CA GLY A 446 -38.21 66.19 50.12
C GLY A 446 -39.75 66.08 49.96
N PRO A 447 -40.39 64.87 50.01
CA PRO A 447 -39.87 63.50 50.21
C PRO A 447 -40.34 62.43 49.14
N LYS A 448 -40.47 61.14 49.51
CA LYS A 448 -40.58 59.92 48.63
C LYS A 448 -41.99 59.28 48.55
N ASN A 449 -42.32 58.53 47.47
CA ASN A 449 -42.52 57.03 47.48
C ASN A 449 -43.17 56.38 46.19
N LYS A 450 -43.16 55.03 46.16
CA LYS A 450 -43.70 54.00 45.22
C LYS A 450 -45.22 53.68 45.42
N PRO A 451 -45.92 52.73 44.70
CA PRO A 451 -45.65 51.96 43.43
C PRO A 451 -46.89 51.73 42.48
N ASP A 452 -46.74 50.83 41.47
CA ASP A 452 -47.67 49.75 41.02
C ASP A 452 -48.28 49.78 39.58
N LYS A 453 -48.93 48.67 39.17
CA LYS A 453 -49.33 48.22 37.80
C LYS A 453 -50.59 48.87 37.19
N GLY A 454 -50.76 48.71 35.87
CA GLY A 454 -52.05 48.83 35.13
C GLY A 454 -51.99 48.20 33.73
N ASP A 455 -53.09 47.63 33.22
CA ASP A 455 -53.16 46.76 32.02
C ASP A 455 -54.11 47.30 30.91
N LYS A 456 -53.84 46.91 29.66
CA LYS A 456 -54.73 46.81 28.46
C LYS A 456 -55.29 48.00 27.63
N ASP A 457 -55.14 47.80 26.31
CA ASP A 457 -56.10 47.88 25.19
C ASP A 457 -56.93 49.14 24.87
N SER A 458 -56.80 49.60 23.61
CA SER A 458 -57.87 49.42 22.58
C SER A 458 -57.36 49.70 21.14
N LYS A 459 -58.15 49.30 20.13
CA LYS A 459 -57.87 49.41 18.68
C LYS A 459 -58.91 50.31 18.01
N GLU A 460 -58.64 50.79 16.78
CA GLU A 460 -59.53 50.90 15.59
C GLU A 460 -58.77 51.61 14.42
N LYS A 461 -59.02 51.43 13.11
CA LYS A 461 -59.78 50.42 12.30
C LYS A 461 -59.51 50.54 10.77
N ASP A 462 -60.20 49.68 10.01
CA ASP A 462 -60.64 49.76 8.58
C ASP A 462 -59.61 49.78 7.43
N ASP A 463 -59.94 49.38 6.19
CA ASP A 463 -60.61 48.17 5.59
C ASP A 463 -60.25 48.22 4.07
N ASP A 464 -60.69 47.46 3.05
CA ASP A 464 -61.60 46.32 2.75
C ASP A 464 -61.03 45.68 1.44
N VAL A 465 -61.75 44.75 0.80
CA VAL A 465 -61.75 44.42 -0.64
C VAL A 465 -60.68 43.43 -1.16
N LYS A 466 -61.03 42.28 -1.76
CA LYS A 466 -62.13 41.29 -1.50
C LYS A 466 -61.99 40.03 -2.38
N ALA A 467 -62.16 38.86 -1.75
CA ALA A 467 -62.91 37.69 -2.28
C ALA A 467 -62.38 36.96 -3.55
N PRO A 468 -62.93 35.79 -3.96
CA PRO A 468 -64.02 34.99 -3.37
C PRO A 468 -63.64 33.55 -2.94
N LYS A 469 -64.66 32.74 -2.61
CA LYS A 469 -64.60 31.52 -1.76
C LYS A 469 -64.74 30.18 -2.51
N GLY A 470 -64.30 29.09 -1.88
CA GLY A 470 -65.07 27.83 -1.83
C GLY A 470 -64.29 26.52 -2.07
N VAL A 471 -64.71 25.31 -1.63
CA VAL A 471 -65.68 24.86 -0.58
C VAL A 471 -65.32 23.38 -0.23
N GLY A 472 -65.37 22.97 1.04
CA GLY A 472 -66.01 21.70 1.44
C GLY A 472 -65.21 20.42 1.78
N THR A 473 -65.52 19.90 2.98
CA THR A 473 -65.80 18.48 3.34
C THR A 473 -64.67 17.45 3.52
N ALA A 474 -65.07 16.25 3.97
CA ALA A 474 -64.31 15.30 4.82
C ALA A 474 -64.46 13.83 4.30
N PRO A 475 -63.80 12.80 4.89
CA PRO A 475 -63.47 11.56 4.17
C PRO A 475 -64.42 10.36 4.39
N LYS A 476 -64.63 9.52 3.35
CA LYS A 476 -64.41 8.04 3.36
C LYS A 476 -64.94 7.27 2.11
N ALA A 477 -64.14 6.27 1.69
CA ALA A 477 -64.50 4.91 1.23
C ALA A 477 -65.09 4.56 -0.17
N SER A 478 -64.56 3.44 -0.69
CA SER A 478 -65.20 2.32 -1.46
C SER A 478 -65.07 2.17 -3.01
N MET A 479 -64.12 1.28 -3.38
CA MET A 479 -64.21 0.13 -4.32
C MET A 479 -64.48 0.22 -5.86
N LYS A 480 -63.69 -0.62 -6.57
CA LYS A 480 -63.90 -1.36 -7.86
C LYS A 480 -63.72 -0.62 -9.21
N GLY A 481 -62.81 -1.16 -10.04
CA GLY A 481 -62.72 -0.92 -11.49
C GLY A 481 -61.36 -1.33 -12.12
N LYS A 482 -61.37 -2.29 -13.06
CA LYS A 482 -60.23 -2.75 -13.91
C LYS A 482 -60.59 -2.50 -15.40
N PRO A 483 -59.69 -2.64 -16.40
CA PRO A 483 -58.23 -2.41 -16.43
C PRO A 483 -57.78 -1.55 -17.66
N GLY A 484 -56.49 -1.25 -17.81
CA GLY A 484 -55.90 -0.66 -19.03
C GLY A 484 -54.40 -0.99 -19.15
N THR A 485 -53.83 -1.07 -20.37
CA THR A 485 -52.54 -1.75 -20.64
C THR A 485 -51.56 -1.00 -21.56
N GLY A 486 -50.26 -1.07 -21.23
CA GLY A 486 -49.13 -0.62 -22.05
C GLY A 486 -48.77 0.87 -21.87
N LYS A 487 -47.50 1.30 -21.95
CA LYS A 487 -46.19 0.61 -22.15
C LYS A 487 -45.13 1.32 -21.29
N PRO A 488 -43.94 0.73 -21.02
CA PRO A 488 -42.93 1.35 -20.18
C PRO A 488 -42.07 2.36 -20.94
N THR A 489 -41.70 3.46 -20.27
CA THR A 489 -40.65 4.39 -20.69
C THR A 489 -39.60 4.44 -19.58
N THR A 490 -38.35 4.08 -19.90
CA THR A 490 -37.26 4.00 -18.92
C THR A 490 -36.45 5.29 -18.86
N THR A 491 -36.60 6.04 -17.76
CA THR A 491 -35.64 7.06 -17.30
C THR A 491 -35.32 6.80 -15.84
N ALA A 492 -34.03 6.71 -15.50
CA ALA A 492 -33.58 6.28 -14.17
C ALA A 492 -33.42 7.48 -13.23
N GLU A 493 -34.39 7.71 -12.33
CA GLU A 493 -34.36 8.88 -11.44
C GLU A 493 -35.09 8.67 -10.09
N PHE A 494 -35.02 7.47 -9.50
CA PHE A 494 -35.64 7.21 -8.19
C PHE A 494 -34.76 6.35 -7.26
N LEU A 495 -34.52 6.87 -6.05
CA LEU A 495 -34.34 6.00 -4.87
C LEU A 495 -35.66 5.25 -4.66
N PRO A 496 -35.70 3.90 -4.70
CA PRO A 496 -36.96 3.16 -4.53
C PRO A 496 -37.58 3.47 -3.16
N PRO A 497 -38.91 3.53 -3.01
CA PRO A 497 -39.55 3.87 -1.74
C PRO A 497 -39.07 2.97 -0.60
N ALA A 498 -39.04 3.50 0.62
CA ALA A 498 -38.69 2.70 1.79
C ALA A 498 -39.73 1.57 1.98
N GLU A 499 -39.27 0.39 2.39
CA GLU A 499 -40.17 -0.71 2.77
C GLU A 499 -41.07 -0.32 3.96
N GLU A 500 -42.15 -1.09 4.15
CA GLU A 500 -43.18 -0.82 5.15
C GLU A 500 -42.63 -0.59 6.55
N VAL A 501 -43.26 0.34 7.29
CA VAL A 501 -42.82 0.80 8.61
C VAL A 501 -43.12 -0.25 9.69
N LYS A 502 -42.40 -1.36 9.65
CA LYS A 502 -42.26 -2.34 10.73
C LYS A 502 -41.61 -1.68 11.93
N LYS A 503 -42.00 -2.08 13.14
CA LYS A 503 -41.44 -1.53 14.39
C LYS A 503 -40.00 -2.02 14.57
N PRO A 504 -39.11 -1.25 15.25
CA PRO A 504 -37.73 -1.67 15.46
C PRO A 504 -37.56 -3.06 16.10
N ASN A 505 -38.49 -3.49 16.96
CA ASN A 505 -38.48 -4.85 17.52
C ASN A 505 -38.73 -5.94 16.46
N GLU A 506 -39.60 -5.70 15.47
CA GLU A 506 -39.88 -6.64 14.38
C GLU A 506 -38.65 -6.78 13.47
N TRP A 507 -37.90 -5.69 13.24
CA TRP A 507 -36.60 -5.73 12.56
C TRP A 507 -35.53 -6.47 13.37
N LYS A 508 -35.48 -6.32 14.70
CA LYS A 508 -34.56 -7.09 15.56
C LYS A 508 -34.90 -8.59 15.63
N ILE A 509 -36.17 -8.95 15.51
CA ILE A 509 -36.58 -10.36 15.36
C ILE A 509 -36.08 -10.89 14.00
N LYS A 510 -36.35 -10.19 12.89
CA LYS A 510 -35.87 -10.61 11.56
C LYS A 510 -34.33 -10.72 11.52
N ALA A 511 -33.60 -9.80 12.16
CA ALA A 511 -32.15 -9.90 12.28
C ALA A 511 -31.74 -11.21 12.98
N THR A 512 -32.25 -11.49 14.18
CA THR A 512 -31.96 -12.74 14.91
C THR A 512 -32.31 -14.01 14.12
N GLU A 513 -33.40 -14.00 13.35
CA GLU A 513 -33.79 -15.11 12.47
C GLU A 513 -32.77 -15.33 11.33
N LEU A 514 -32.36 -14.26 10.65
CA LEU A 514 -31.35 -14.30 9.59
C LEU A 514 -29.94 -14.65 10.13
N GLU A 515 -29.56 -14.14 11.30
CA GLU A 515 -28.32 -14.52 12.00
C GLU A 515 -28.28 -16.03 12.27
N THR A 516 -29.41 -16.58 12.74
CA THR A 516 -29.56 -18.02 13.02
C THR A 516 -29.46 -18.84 11.72
N GLN A 517 -30.12 -18.40 10.64
CA GLN A 517 -30.05 -19.03 9.33
C GLN A 517 -28.61 -18.99 8.76
N PHE A 518 -27.92 -17.86 8.85
CA PHE A 518 -26.55 -17.68 8.35
C PHE A 518 -25.55 -18.62 9.05
N LEU A 519 -25.69 -18.75 10.38
CA LEU A 519 -24.86 -19.61 11.22
C LEU A 519 -25.18 -21.12 11.07
N ALA A 520 -26.39 -21.47 10.60
CA ALA A 520 -26.82 -22.85 10.37
C ALA A 520 -26.36 -23.42 9.01
N LEU A 521 -26.02 -22.57 8.03
CA LEU A 521 -25.42 -23.01 6.77
C LEU A 521 -24.01 -23.56 6.99
N GLU A 522 -23.57 -24.54 6.19
CA GLU A 522 -22.18 -24.99 6.14
C GLU A 522 -21.34 -24.20 5.11
N GLY A 523 -20.03 -24.48 5.02
CA GLY A 523 -19.12 -23.84 4.04
C GLY A 523 -18.38 -22.59 4.54
N ALA A 524 -17.90 -21.76 3.60
CA ALA A 524 -17.14 -20.52 3.81
C ALA A 524 -17.99 -19.25 3.61
N LEU A 525 -17.44 -18.06 3.85
CA LEU A 525 -18.20 -16.80 3.76
C LEU A 525 -18.55 -16.39 2.32
N ASP A 526 -17.86 -16.93 1.31
CA ASP A 526 -18.17 -16.77 -0.12
C ASP A 526 -19.16 -17.82 -0.67
N ALA A 527 -19.79 -18.62 0.20
CA ALA A 527 -20.89 -19.52 -0.19
C ALA A 527 -22.09 -18.73 -0.75
N PRO A 528 -22.62 -19.05 -1.95
CA PRO A 528 -23.72 -18.30 -2.57
C PRO A 528 -24.96 -18.13 -1.68
N GLU A 529 -25.27 -19.13 -0.86
CA GLU A 529 -26.39 -19.16 0.07
C GLU A 529 -26.24 -18.11 1.20
N ARG A 530 -25.01 -17.85 1.64
CA ARG A 530 -24.70 -16.79 2.62
C ARG A 530 -24.63 -15.41 1.97
N GLN A 531 -24.07 -15.33 0.76
CA GLN A 531 -24.01 -14.10 -0.02
C GLN A 531 -25.40 -13.54 -0.33
N ALA A 532 -26.40 -14.40 -0.53
CA ALA A 532 -27.80 -14.00 -0.67
C ALA A 532 -28.42 -13.38 0.61
N ILE A 533 -27.91 -13.72 1.80
CA ILE A 533 -28.46 -13.26 3.09
C ILE A 533 -27.93 -11.86 3.47
N TRP A 534 -26.73 -11.47 3.02
CA TRP A 534 -26.11 -10.19 3.40
C TRP A 534 -26.99 -8.94 3.16
N PRO A 535 -27.65 -8.75 2.01
CA PRO A 535 -28.55 -7.61 1.80
C PRO A 535 -29.75 -7.60 2.77
N GLU A 536 -30.25 -8.78 3.15
CA GLU A 536 -31.38 -8.89 4.07
C GLU A 536 -30.99 -8.60 5.52
N LEU A 537 -29.81 -9.04 5.95
CA LEU A 537 -29.22 -8.65 7.25
C LEU A 537 -28.95 -7.15 7.31
N ALA A 538 -28.37 -6.59 6.25
CA ALA A 538 -28.08 -5.16 6.17
C ALA A 538 -29.35 -4.30 6.25
N ALA A 539 -30.42 -4.69 5.56
CA ALA A 539 -31.73 -4.07 5.68
C ALA A 539 -32.34 -4.25 7.10
N ALA A 540 -32.22 -5.43 7.70
CA ALA A 540 -32.73 -5.70 9.05
C ALA A 540 -32.04 -4.86 10.13
N TYR A 541 -30.70 -4.79 10.13
CA TYR A 541 -29.95 -3.92 11.05
C TYR A 541 -30.24 -2.44 10.80
N SER A 542 -30.43 -2.02 9.55
CA SER A 542 -30.86 -0.65 9.20
C SER A 542 -32.21 -0.30 9.85
N GLY A 543 -33.20 -1.18 9.74
CA GLY A 543 -34.53 -1.01 10.36
C GLY A 543 -34.52 -1.15 11.89
N ALA A 544 -33.61 -1.95 12.44
CA ALA A 544 -33.35 -2.10 13.87
C ALA A 544 -32.64 -0.89 14.51
N LYS A 545 -32.09 0.01 13.68
CA LYS A 545 -31.21 1.14 14.05
C LYS A 545 -29.86 0.75 14.66
N GLU A 546 -29.25 -0.31 14.11
CA GLU A 546 -27.88 -0.74 14.44
C GLU A 546 -26.93 -0.36 13.27
N PRO A 547 -26.51 0.90 13.13
CA PRO A 547 -25.91 1.41 11.90
C PRO A 547 -24.53 0.81 11.58
N MET A 548 -23.83 0.29 12.59
CA MET A 548 -22.49 -0.29 12.41
C MET A 548 -22.55 -1.67 11.76
N ASP A 549 -23.36 -2.59 12.28
CA ASP A 549 -23.55 -3.92 11.70
C ASP A 549 -24.32 -3.85 10.37
N ALA A 550 -25.24 -2.88 10.22
CA ALA A 550 -25.86 -2.57 8.93
C ALA A 550 -24.83 -2.19 7.85
N ALA A 551 -23.88 -1.29 8.18
CA ALA A 551 -22.86 -0.84 7.24
C ALA A 551 -21.88 -1.97 6.85
N ILE A 552 -21.52 -2.85 7.78
CA ILE A 552 -20.66 -4.01 7.49
C ILE A 552 -21.40 -5.00 6.58
N CYS A 553 -22.64 -5.37 6.90
CA CYS A 553 -23.43 -6.28 6.04
C CYS A 553 -23.70 -5.69 4.65
N TRP A 554 -23.87 -4.37 4.51
CA TRP A 554 -23.96 -3.72 3.19
C TRP A 554 -22.63 -3.79 2.42
N LEU A 555 -21.49 -3.60 3.09
CA LEU A 555 -20.16 -3.73 2.49
C LEU A 555 -19.86 -5.17 2.04
N ASP A 556 -20.29 -6.16 2.82
CA ASP A 556 -20.12 -7.57 2.49
C ASP A 556 -20.98 -7.96 1.28
N ALA A 557 -22.25 -7.54 1.23
CA ALA A 557 -23.11 -7.70 0.05
C ALA A 557 -22.55 -7.04 -1.21
N LEU A 558 -21.99 -5.83 -1.07
CA LEU A 558 -21.39 -5.08 -2.18
C LEU A 558 -20.03 -5.66 -2.63
N TRP A 559 -19.38 -6.49 -1.83
CA TRP A 559 -17.98 -6.91 -2.04
C TRP A 559 -17.76 -7.70 -3.33
N ASP A 560 -18.60 -8.70 -3.57
CA ASP A 560 -18.41 -9.59 -4.72
C ASP A 560 -19.21 -9.17 -5.97
N SER A 561 -20.05 -8.14 -5.86
CA SER A 561 -20.86 -7.62 -6.97
C SER A 561 -20.11 -6.63 -7.87
N ASP A 562 -19.99 -6.94 -9.16
CA ASP A 562 -19.46 -6.01 -10.19
C ASP A 562 -20.34 -6.11 -11.45
N PRO A 563 -21.14 -5.08 -11.81
CA PRO A 563 -21.23 -3.77 -11.18
C PRO A 563 -21.98 -3.76 -9.84
N LEU A 564 -21.70 -2.75 -9.01
CA LEU A 564 -22.35 -2.51 -7.71
C LEU A 564 -23.87 -2.24 -7.90
N PRO A 565 -24.78 -3.03 -7.27
CA PRO A 565 -26.23 -2.85 -7.44
C PRO A 565 -26.73 -1.51 -6.88
N PRO A 566 -27.41 -0.66 -7.68
CA PRO A 566 -27.92 0.64 -7.21
C PRO A 566 -28.88 0.52 -6.02
N ALA A 567 -29.68 -0.54 -5.95
CA ALA A 567 -30.60 -0.78 -4.83
C ALA A 567 -29.89 -1.00 -3.49
N TRP A 568 -28.69 -1.59 -3.49
CA TRP A 568 -27.91 -1.87 -2.28
C TRP A 568 -27.09 -0.64 -1.85
N LEU A 569 -26.52 0.09 -2.81
CA LEU A 569 -25.93 1.42 -2.55
C LEU A 569 -26.97 2.40 -1.99
N ALA A 570 -28.20 2.38 -2.53
CA ALA A 570 -29.33 3.15 -2.01
C ALA A 570 -29.76 2.75 -0.59
N GLY A 571 -29.58 1.48 -0.21
CA GLY A 571 -29.82 0.98 1.14
C GLY A 571 -28.77 1.48 2.13
N TRP A 572 -27.48 1.34 1.79
CA TRP A 572 -26.37 1.78 2.63
C TRP A 572 -26.33 3.30 2.83
N VAL A 573 -26.59 4.09 1.77
CA VAL A 573 -26.71 5.55 1.92
C VAL A 573 -27.81 5.94 2.91
N ARG A 574 -28.95 5.23 2.93
CA ARG A 574 -30.02 5.50 3.91
C ARG A 574 -29.69 5.07 5.34
N SER A 575 -28.86 4.05 5.55
CA SER A 575 -28.48 3.63 6.89
C SER A 575 -27.48 4.61 7.54
N GLU A 576 -26.60 5.23 6.75
CA GLU A 576 -25.64 6.25 7.22
C GLU A 576 -26.24 7.67 7.21
N LEU A 577 -27.11 7.98 6.23
CA LEU A 577 -27.75 9.30 6.05
C LEU A 577 -29.29 9.17 5.96
N PRO A 578 -30.00 8.87 7.08
CA PRO A 578 -31.47 8.69 7.06
C PRO A 578 -32.26 9.94 6.64
N GLY A 579 -31.65 11.12 6.69
CA GLY A 579 -32.23 12.40 6.25
C GLY A 579 -31.84 12.83 4.84
N ALA A 580 -31.09 12.02 4.08
CA ALA A 580 -30.77 12.33 2.69
C ALA A 580 -32.04 12.27 1.81
N GLY A 581 -32.18 13.26 0.91
CA GLY A 581 -33.27 13.29 -0.06
C GLY A 581 -33.09 12.31 -1.22
N ALA A 582 -33.93 12.43 -2.24
CA ALA A 582 -33.88 11.60 -3.46
C ALA A 582 -32.50 11.62 -4.15
N THR A 583 -31.77 12.73 -4.03
CA THR A 583 -30.41 12.94 -4.56
C THR A 583 -29.58 13.73 -3.55
N ILE A 584 -28.28 13.41 -3.43
CA ILE A 584 -27.31 14.18 -2.62
C ILE A 584 -26.77 15.32 -3.49
N LYS A 585 -26.84 16.55 -3.00
CA LYS A 585 -26.37 17.74 -3.73
C LYS A 585 -24.85 17.95 -3.58
N ALA A 586 -24.30 18.77 -4.46
CA ALA A 586 -22.88 19.13 -4.44
C ALA A 586 -22.45 19.79 -3.11
N ASP A 587 -23.27 20.69 -2.56
CA ASP A 587 -22.99 21.38 -1.29
C ASP A 587 -23.21 20.48 -0.06
N GLU A 588 -24.12 19.51 -0.16
CA GLU A 588 -24.33 18.48 0.86
C GLU A 588 -23.12 17.53 0.93
N PHE A 589 -22.60 17.11 -0.24
CA PHE A 589 -21.39 16.31 -0.34
C PHE A 589 -20.12 17.09 0.07
N ASP A 590 -20.05 18.39 -0.23
CA ASP A 590 -18.96 19.26 0.26
C ASP A 590 -18.98 19.39 1.79
N LYS A 591 -20.15 19.50 2.42
CA LYS A 591 -20.28 19.51 3.90
C LYS A 591 -19.82 18.20 4.51
N LEU A 592 -20.13 17.07 3.88
CA LEU A 592 -19.64 15.75 4.30
C LEU A 592 -18.11 15.64 4.17
N LEU A 593 -17.52 16.02 3.02
CA LEU A 593 -16.07 15.96 2.81
C LEU A 593 -15.24 16.87 3.74
N ASN A 594 -15.83 17.97 4.24
CA ASN A 594 -15.16 18.95 5.09
C ASN A 594 -15.50 18.82 6.60
N HIS A 595 -16.04 17.68 7.05
CA HIS A 595 -16.36 17.50 8.46
C HIS A 595 -15.10 17.49 9.34
N THR A 596 -15.18 18.08 10.54
CA THR A 596 -14.06 18.12 11.50
C THR A 596 -14.06 16.95 12.49
N GLY A 597 -15.11 16.12 12.51
CA GLY A 597 -15.18 14.93 13.34
C GLY A 597 -14.23 13.84 12.84
N THR A 598 -13.49 13.20 13.75
CA THR A 598 -12.66 12.01 13.45
C THR A 598 -13.45 10.70 13.62
N GLY A 599 -14.77 10.76 13.44
CA GLY A 599 -15.70 9.67 13.74
C GLY A 599 -15.82 8.65 12.60
N LEU A 600 -16.09 7.40 12.98
CA LEU A 600 -16.21 6.29 12.03
C LEU A 600 -17.48 6.42 11.18
N ALA A 601 -18.59 6.87 11.75
CA ALA A 601 -19.88 6.92 11.06
C ALA A 601 -19.87 7.98 9.94
N GLU A 602 -19.35 9.15 10.24
CA GLU A 602 -19.16 10.26 9.31
C GLU A 602 -18.23 9.85 8.16
N SER A 603 -17.15 9.12 8.49
CA SER A 603 -16.24 8.53 7.49
C SER A 603 -16.95 7.55 6.55
N ARG A 604 -17.77 6.63 7.08
CA ARG A 604 -18.54 5.69 6.23
C ARG A 604 -19.60 6.42 5.40
N ALA A 605 -20.24 7.47 5.94
CA ALA A 605 -21.23 8.28 5.23
C ALA A 605 -20.62 9.01 4.01
N VAL A 606 -19.39 9.52 4.12
CA VAL A 606 -18.64 10.07 2.96
C VAL A 606 -18.44 8.99 1.88
N VAL A 607 -18.06 7.77 2.27
CA VAL A 607 -17.79 6.67 1.34
C VAL A 607 -19.08 6.15 0.66
N SER A 608 -20.16 5.93 1.41
CA SER A 608 -21.43 5.45 0.85
C SER A 608 -22.04 6.48 -0.10
N ALA A 609 -22.01 7.78 0.29
CA ALA A 609 -22.43 8.88 -0.58
C ALA A 609 -21.58 8.95 -1.86
N PHE A 610 -20.25 8.84 -1.76
CA PHE A 610 -19.36 8.83 -2.93
C PHE A 610 -19.69 7.66 -3.87
N LEU A 611 -19.83 6.44 -3.35
CA LEU A 611 -20.09 5.25 -4.16
C LEU A 611 -21.47 5.31 -4.85
N TRP A 612 -22.49 5.83 -4.17
CA TRP A 612 -23.81 6.09 -4.76
C TRP A 612 -23.75 7.15 -5.88
N LEU A 613 -23.08 8.28 -5.65
CA LEU A 613 -22.89 9.33 -6.66
C LEU A 613 -22.07 8.82 -7.87
N ALA A 614 -21.04 8.01 -7.62
CA ALA A 614 -20.20 7.37 -8.63
C ALA A 614 -20.91 6.24 -9.39
N ALA A 615 -22.09 5.78 -8.97
CA ALA A 615 -22.87 4.73 -9.63
C ALA A 615 -24.00 5.27 -10.52
N GLN A 616 -24.31 6.57 -10.47
CA GLN A 616 -25.34 7.19 -11.30
C GLN A 616 -24.96 7.18 -12.79
N GLN A 617 -25.96 7.17 -13.67
CA GLN A 617 -25.78 7.28 -15.12
C GLN A 617 -26.71 8.38 -15.68
N PRO A 618 -26.18 9.53 -16.14
CA PRO A 618 -24.77 9.93 -16.10
C PRO A 618 -24.25 10.18 -14.67
N VAL A 619 -22.94 10.06 -14.49
CA VAL A 619 -22.26 10.48 -13.24
C VAL A 619 -22.44 12.00 -13.08
N PRO A 620 -22.70 12.54 -11.87
CA PRO A 620 -22.96 13.97 -11.70
C PRO A 620 -21.78 14.82 -12.18
N SER A 621 -22.03 15.80 -13.05
CA SER A 621 -20.99 16.61 -13.72
C SER A 621 -20.07 17.38 -12.78
N TRP A 622 -20.50 17.59 -11.53
CA TRP A 622 -19.74 18.26 -10.47
C TRP A 622 -18.85 17.30 -9.64
N LEU A 623 -19.01 15.97 -9.78
CA LEU A 623 -18.25 14.97 -9.03
C LEU A 623 -16.78 14.83 -9.51
N PRO A 624 -16.46 14.84 -10.83
CA PRO A 624 -15.07 14.73 -11.31
C PRO A 624 -14.12 15.78 -10.69
N ALA A 625 -14.59 17.02 -10.52
CA ALA A 625 -13.82 18.10 -9.91
C ALA A 625 -13.49 17.86 -8.42
N ARG A 626 -14.14 16.89 -7.77
CA ARG A 626 -13.96 16.54 -6.35
C ARG A 626 -13.17 15.26 -6.11
N LEU A 627 -12.83 14.50 -7.16
CA LEU A 627 -12.07 13.25 -7.02
C LEU A 627 -10.74 13.42 -6.26
N PRO A 628 -9.94 14.50 -6.44
CA PRO A 628 -8.74 14.72 -5.63
C PRO A 628 -9.03 14.93 -4.14
N ALA A 629 -10.16 15.58 -3.80
CA ALA A 629 -10.59 15.76 -2.42
C ALA A 629 -11.06 14.42 -1.80
N VAL A 630 -11.80 13.60 -2.55
CA VAL A 630 -12.19 12.24 -2.13
C VAL A 630 -10.95 11.37 -1.93
N GLN A 631 -9.95 11.44 -2.81
CA GLN A 631 -8.68 10.72 -2.63
C GLN A 631 -7.97 11.14 -1.36
N ASN A 632 -7.75 12.45 -1.15
CA ASN A 632 -7.10 12.97 0.05
C ASN A 632 -7.87 12.60 1.33
N TYR A 633 -9.21 12.63 1.28
CA TYR A 633 -10.06 12.19 2.38
C TYR A 633 -9.84 10.70 2.70
N LEU A 634 -9.88 9.81 1.70
CA LEU A 634 -9.62 8.38 1.87
C LEU A 634 -8.21 8.11 2.39
N GLU A 635 -7.22 8.87 1.92
CA GLU A 635 -5.81 8.75 2.36
C GLU A 635 -5.60 9.24 3.80
N THR A 636 -6.46 10.14 4.29
CA THR A 636 -6.44 10.63 5.68
C THR A 636 -7.18 9.67 6.63
N HIS A 637 -8.26 9.03 6.17
CA HIS A 637 -9.17 8.22 7.00
C HIS A 637 -9.13 6.70 6.74
N ASP A 638 -8.16 6.20 5.94
CA ASP A 638 -7.96 4.77 5.66
C ASP A 638 -8.01 3.94 6.95
N SER A 639 -7.23 4.33 7.96
CA SER A 639 -7.05 3.59 9.22
C SER A 639 -8.34 3.38 10.03
N SER A 640 -9.30 4.32 9.99
CA SER A 640 -10.60 4.18 10.65
C SER A 640 -11.60 3.39 9.81
N LEU A 641 -11.63 3.60 8.48
CA LEU A 641 -12.59 2.98 7.56
C LEU A 641 -12.42 1.45 7.42
N PRO A 642 -13.50 0.66 7.28
CA PRO A 642 -13.40 -0.77 6.98
C PRO A 642 -12.63 -1.03 5.68
N VAL A 643 -11.88 -2.13 5.61
CA VAL A 643 -10.98 -2.40 4.46
C VAL A 643 -11.77 -2.51 3.14
N ARG A 644 -12.97 -3.11 3.18
CA ARG A 644 -13.89 -3.16 2.03
C ARG A 644 -14.28 -1.78 1.51
N ALA A 645 -14.58 -0.85 2.41
CA ALA A 645 -15.02 0.50 2.07
C ALA A 645 -13.92 1.28 1.33
N VAL A 646 -12.68 1.21 1.82
CA VAL A 646 -11.52 1.87 1.20
C VAL A 646 -11.23 1.27 -0.18
N TRP A 647 -11.30 -0.06 -0.33
CA TRP A 647 -11.05 -0.71 -1.62
C TRP A 647 -12.11 -0.37 -2.68
N LEU A 648 -13.40 -0.52 -2.35
CA LEU A 648 -14.49 -0.20 -3.28
C LEU A 648 -14.44 1.27 -3.72
N ALA A 649 -14.19 2.19 -2.78
CA ALA A 649 -14.05 3.62 -3.08
C ALA A 649 -12.82 3.90 -3.96
N GLY A 650 -11.65 3.35 -3.62
CA GLY A 650 -10.43 3.49 -4.42
C GLY A 650 -10.56 2.93 -5.84
N PHE A 651 -11.24 1.79 -6.00
CA PHE A 651 -11.50 1.16 -7.29
C PHE A 651 -12.43 2.01 -8.16
N ARG A 652 -13.54 2.53 -7.62
CA ARG A 652 -14.43 3.45 -8.35
C ARG A 652 -13.77 4.79 -8.65
N LEU A 653 -12.94 5.32 -7.74
CA LEU A 653 -12.18 6.55 -7.97
C LEU A 653 -11.18 6.38 -9.12
N ALA A 654 -10.41 5.29 -9.14
CA ALA A 654 -9.49 4.98 -10.24
C ALA A 654 -10.22 4.82 -11.59
N GLN A 655 -11.41 4.20 -11.61
CA GLN A 655 -12.25 4.11 -12.81
C GLN A 655 -12.71 5.50 -13.31
N LEU A 656 -13.21 6.37 -12.42
CA LEU A 656 -13.65 7.72 -12.78
C LEU A 656 -12.49 8.64 -13.21
N SER A 657 -11.28 8.43 -12.68
CA SER A 657 -10.06 9.16 -13.06
C SER A 657 -9.41 8.69 -14.37
N GLY A 658 -10.14 7.96 -15.22
CA GLY A 658 -9.62 7.48 -16.52
C GLY A 658 -8.78 6.20 -16.43
N ALA A 659 -9.14 5.29 -15.51
CA ALA A 659 -8.39 4.07 -15.18
C ALA A 659 -6.97 4.34 -14.66
N ASP A 660 -6.87 5.13 -13.57
CA ASP A 660 -5.61 5.37 -12.87
C ASP A 660 -5.11 4.10 -12.13
N VAL A 661 -4.35 3.28 -12.85
CA VAL A 661 -3.69 2.08 -12.34
C VAL A 661 -2.70 2.40 -11.22
N LEU A 662 -2.03 3.57 -11.26
CA LEU A 662 -1.02 3.94 -10.27
C LEU A 662 -1.68 4.39 -8.96
N GLY A 663 -2.77 5.17 -9.04
CA GLY A 663 -3.64 5.48 -7.92
C GLY A 663 -4.19 4.21 -7.26
N LEU A 664 -4.74 3.28 -8.05
CA LEU A 664 -5.25 2.02 -7.51
C LEU A 664 -4.17 1.14 -6.88
N ALA A 665 -2.98 1.07 -7.49
CA ALA A 665 -1.83 0.37 -6.91
C ALA A 665 -1.43 0.97 -5.55
N ARG A 666 -1.43 2.31 -5.41
CA ARG A 666 -1.19 2.97 -4.12
C ARG A 666 -2.26 2.63 -3.07
N VAL A 667 -3.54 2.54 -3.44
CA VAL A 667 -4.61 2.08 -2.53
C VAL A 667 -4.34 0.63 -2.11
N ARG A 668 -4.03 -0.26 -3.07
CA ARG A 668 -3.70 -1.66 -2.79
C ARG A 668 -2.54 -1.77 -1.82
N ASP A 669 -1.42 -1.10 -2.09
CA ASP A 669 -0.18 -1.28 -1.34
C ASP A 669 -0.33 -0.76 0.11
N ARG A 670 -1.13 0.29 0.33
CA ARG A 670 -1.54 0.73 1.69
C ARG A 670 -2.39 -0.32 2.40
N LEU A 671 -3.44 -0.84 1.74
CA LEU A 671 -4.33 -1.83 2.36
C LEU A 671 -3.64 -3.16 2.62
N LEU A 672 -2.79 -3.65 1.70
CA LEU A 672 -1.99 -4.86 1.92
C LEU A 672 -1.01 -4.66 3.07
N LYS A 673 -0.33 -3.50 3.16
CA LYS A 673 0.52 -3.16 4.32
C LYS A 673 -0.28 -3.12 5.62
N ARG A 674 -1.45 -2.48 5.63
CA ARG A 674 -2.35 -2.41 6.79
C ARG A 674 -2.76 -3.81 7.26
N LEU A 675 -3.19 -4.68 6.34
CA LEU A 675 -3.50 -6.09 6.61
C LEU A 675 -2.25 -6.88 7.06
N LEU A 676 -1.05 -6.59 6.55
CA LEU A 676 0.20 -7.22 6.99
C LEU A 676 0.54 -6.86 8.46
N GLU A 677 0.34 -5.60 8.84
CA GLU A 677 0.67 -5.07 10.17
C GLU A 677 -0.42 -5.34 11.22
N GLN A 678 -1.70 -5.32 10.82
CA GLN A 678 -2.87 -5.30 11.73
C GLN A 678 -3.90 -6.43 11.49
N GLY A 679 -3.89 -7.06 10.30
CA GLY A 679 -5.01 -7.90 9.85
C GLY A 679 -6.32 -7.13 9.66
N LEU A 680 -7.42 -7.84 9.46
CA LEU A 680 -8.77 -7.31 9.70
C LEU A 680 -8.98 -7.08 11.20
N GLN A 681 -9.77 -6.07 11.56
CA GLN A 681 -10.09 -5.73 12.95
C GLN A 681 -11.54 -6.08 13.21
N ALA A 682 -11.78 -7.13 13.99
CA ALA A 682 -13.10 -7.75 14.12
C ALA A 682 -14.23 -6.77 14.49
N GLU A 683 -13.99 -5.75 15.31
CA GLU A 683 -15.01 -4.74 15.64
C GLU A 683 -15.45 -3.91 14.43
N ARG A 684 -14.53 -3.62 13.51
CA ARG A 684 -14.73 -2.73 12.35
C ARG A 684 -15.13 -3.49 11.09
N ASP A 685 -14.57 -4.69 10.91
CA ASP A 685 -14.64 -5.46 9.67
C ASP A 685 -15.52 -6.73 9.79
N LEU A 686 -16.06 -7.08 10.98
CA LEU A 686 -17.05 -8.17 11.14
C LEU A 686 -18.33 -7.73 11.89
N PRO A 687 -19.52 -8.18 11.45
CA PRO A 687 -20.77 -8.01 12.20
C PRO A 687 -20.73 -8.65 13.59
N TYR A 688 -21.45 -8.06 14.54
CA TYR A 688 -21.49 -8.47 15.94
C TYR A 688 -21.87 -9.95 16.12
N PHE A 689 -22.85 -10.45 15.37
CA PHE A 689 -23.29 -11.85 15.48
C PHE A 689 -22.19 -12.86 15.12
N LEU A 690 -21.30 -12.54 14.16
CA LEU A 690 -20.15 -13.38 13.84
C LEU A 690 -19.05 -13.28 14.91
N ARG A 691 -18.86 -12.10 15.52
CA ARG A 691 -17.92 -11.92 16.65
C ARG A 691 -18.32 -12.77 17.88
N VAL A 692 -19.60 -12.77 18.24
CA VAL A 692 -20.14 -13.49 19.42
C VAL A 692 -20.64 -14.91 19.14
N ALA A 693 -20.44 -15.41 17.92
CA ALA A 693 -20.80 -16.77 17.51
C ALA A 693 -20.12 -17.83 18.41
N GLY A 694 -20.85 -18.28 19.44
CA GLY A 694 -20.43 -19.35 20.35
C GLY A 694 -20.13 -18.96 21.81
N VAL A 695 -20.38 -17.72 22.28
CA VAL A 695 -20.68 -17.31 23.69
C VAL A 695 -20.64 -15.78 23.85
N LYS A 696 -21.36 -15.22 24.84
CA LYS A 696 -21.39 -13.79 25.17
C LYS A 696 -20.01 -13.24 25.57
N ASP A 697 -19.62 -12.12 24.97
CA ASP A 697 -18.27 -11.57 25.05
C ASP A 697 -17.96 -10.83 26.37
N SER A 698 -18.90 -10.02 26.88
CA SER A 698 -18.66 -9.13 28.04
C SER A 698 -18.27 -9.86 29.34
N GLU A 699 -18.96 -10.97 29.65
CA GLU A 699 -18.63 -11.81 30.82
C GLU A 699 -17.29 -12.55 30.62
N ARG A 700 -17.04 -13.04 29.40
CA ARG A 700 -15.77 -13.70 29.03
C ARG A 700 -14.58 -12.75 29.17
N MET A 701 -14.67 -11.54 28.62
CA MET A 701 -13.57 -10.56 28.67
C MET A 701 -13.25 -10.15 30.11
N ARG A 702 -14.26 -10.06 30.98
CA ARG A 702 -14.04 -9.89 32.43
C ARG A 702 -13.29 -11.08 33.02
N VAL A 703 -13.74 -12.32 32.79
CA VAL A 703 -13.08 -13.53 33.31
C VAL A 703 -11.64 -13.67 32.79
N VAL A 704 -11.37 -13.27 31.54
CA VAL A 704 -10.01 -13.24 30.96
C VAL A 704 -9.14 -12.20 31.67
N ARG A 705 -9.64 -10.99 31.94
CA ARG A 705 -8.92 -9.95 32.68
C ARG A 705 -8.62 -10.37 34.12
N ASP A 706 -9.63 -10.89 34.84
CA ASP A 706 -9.51 -11.34 36.22
C ASP A 706 -8.47 -12.49 36.35
N LYS A 707 -8.57 -13.51 35.49
CA LYS A 707 -7.59 -14.63 35.45
C LYS A 707 -6.21 -14.20 34.97
N SER A 708 -6.09 -13.15 34.15
CA SER A 708 -4.78 -12.58 33.78
C SER A 708 -4.06 -11.97 34.98
N MET A 709 -4.79 -11.31 35.89
CA MET A 709 -4.19 -10.75 37.12
C MET A 709 -3.89 -11.82 38.18
N GLU A 710 -4.66 -12.92 38.23
CA GLU A 710 -4.28 -14.11 39.00
C GLU A 710 -2.97 -14.71 38.46
N LEU A 711 -2.82 -14.79 37.14
CA LEU A 711 -1.64 -15.34 36.48
C LEU A 711 -0.41 -14.45 36.66
N HIS A 712 -0.54 -13.11 36.63
CA HIS A 712 0.51 -12.15 37.02
C HIS A 712 1.02 -12.44 38.44
N THR A 713 0.11 -12.50 39.40
CA THR A 713 0.41 -12.78 40.82
C THR A 713 1.10 -14.14 40.99
N THR A 714 0.61 -15.15 40.27
CA THR A 714 1.17 -16.51 40.28
C THR A 714 2.59 -16.56 39.71
N ILE A 715 2.84 -15.88 38.59
CA ILE A 715 4.16 -15.83 37.94
C ILE A 715 5.18 -15.08 38.81
N ARG A 716 4.78 -13.98 39.45
CA ARG A 716 5.64 -13.27 40.41
C ARG A 716 6.04 -14.19 41.58
N LYS A 717 5.08 -14.88 42.20
CA LYS A 717 5.39 -15.85 43.25
C LYS A 717 6.33 -16.95 42.75
N TRP A 718 6.09 -17.51 41.56
CA TRP A 718 6.97 -18.52 40.98
C TRP A 718 8.42 -18.03 40.77
N ILE A 719 8.62 -16.75 40.43
CA ILE A 719 9.95 -16.12 40.35
C ILE A 719 10.61 -16.01 41.74
N ASP A 720 9.87 -15.63 42.78
CA ASP A 720 10.40 -15.55 44.15
C ASP A 720 10.71 -16.95 44.74
N ASP A 721 9.83 -17.93 44.54
CA ASP A 721 10.06 -19.33 44.90
C ASP A 721 11.30 -19.89 44.14
N SER A 722 11.48 -19.53 42.87
CA SER A 722 12.67 -19.90 42.07
C SER A 722 13.94 -19.21 42.57
N ALA A 723 13.88 -17.93 42.93
CA ALA A 723 15.01 -17.20 43.53
C ALA A 723 15.46 -17.84 44.84
N ALA A 724 14.51 -18.21 45.71
CA ALA A 724 14.78 -18.87 46.98
C ALA A 724 15.37 -20.28 46.80
N VAL A 725 14.73 -21.15 45.99
CA VAL A 725 15.17 -22.53 45.77
C VAL A 725 16.52 -22.61 45.06
N GLN A 726 16.77 -21.73 44.08
CA GLN A 726 18.04 -21.68 43.35
C GLN A 726 19.12 -20.84 44.06
N LYS A 727 18.79 -20.19 45.19
CA LYS A 727 19.64 -19.22 45.90
C LYS A 727 20.19 -18.11 44.98
N ASN A 728 19.35 -17.62 44.08
CA ASN A 728 19.72 -16.70 43.00
C ASN A 728 18.84 -15.44 43.00
N GLU A 729 19.24 -14.45 43.80
CA GLU A 729 18.54 -13.16 43.92
C GLU A 729 18.45 -12.38 42.59
N HIS A 730 19.33 -12.62 41.61
CA HIS A 730 19.23 -11.98 40.29
C HIS A 730 17.93 -12.34 39.54
N LEU A 731 17.27 -13.46 39.89
CA LEU A 731 15.96 -13.78 39.33
C LEU A 731 14.88 -12.74 39.68
N LYS A 732 15.02 -11.99 40.78
CA LYS A 732 14.09 -10.90 41.13
C LYS A 732 14.19 -9.69 40.21
N ALA A 733 15.26 -9.56 39.42
CA ALA A 733 15.36 -8.55 38.37
C ALA A 733 14.34 -8.75 37.22
N ASN A 734 13.71 -9.94 37.14
CA ASN A 734 12.63 -10.20 36.19
C ASN A 734 11.30 -9.54 36.60
N HIS A 735 11.07 -9.21 37.87
CA HIS A 735 9.78 -8.69 38.36
C HIS A 735 9.26 -7.48 37.56
N PRO A 736 10.00 -6.36 37.38
CA PRO A 736 9.48 -5.23 36.63
C PRO A 736 9.40 -5.48 35.12
N LEU A 737 10.16 -6.44 34.58
CA LEU A 737 10.01 -6.89 33.19
C LEU A 737 8.72 -7.71 33.01
N VAL A 738 8.34 -8.53 34.00
CA VAL A 738 7.04 -9.22 34.07
C VAL A 738 5.91 -8.19 34.23
N ASP A 739 6.09 -7.16 35.05
CA ASP A 739 5.11 -6.08 35.18
C ASP A 739 4.89 -5.33 33.85
N LEU A 740 5.94 -5.07 33.07
CA LEU A 740 5.84 -4.49 31.72
C LEU A 740 5.16 -5.43 30.72
N LEU A 741 5.49 -6.72 30.73
CA LEU A 741 4.83 -7.73 29.90
C LEU A 741 3.32 -7.83 30.23
N PHE A 742 2.95 -7.77 31.51
CA PHE A 742 1.54 -7.72 31.92
C PHE A 742 0.88 -6.36 31.70
N ALA A 743 1.60 -5.23 31.77
CA ALA A 743 1.09 -3.91 31.41
C ALA A 743 0.67 -3.87 29.93
N PHE A 744 1.50 -4.43 29.04
CA PHE A 744 1.16 -4.65 27.64
C PHE A 744 -0.06 -5.56 27.48
N ALA A 745 -0.13 -6.64 28.26
CA ALA A 745 -1.24 -7.58 28.23
C ALA A 745 -2.58 -6.92 28.58
N VAL A 746 -2.66 -6.27 29.75
CA VAL A 746 -3.91 -5.67 30.20
C VAL A 746 -4.28 -4.43 29.38
N ALA A 747 -3.30 -3.72 28.80
CA ALA A 747 -3.54 -2.69 27.77
C ALA A 747 -4.23 -3.29 26.53
N LYS A 748 -3.73 -4.43 26.01
CA LYS A 748 -4.36 -5.15 24.89
C LYS A 748 -5.78 -5.64 25.20
N LEU A 749 -6.06 -5.96 26.47
CA LEU A 749 -7.39 -6.34 26.95
C LEU A 749 -8.31 -5.13 27.26
N GLY A 750 -7.83 -3.90 27.09
CA GLY A 750 -8.58 -2.64 27.30
C GLY A 750 -8.50 -2.04 28.71
N GLU A 751 -7.81 -2.68 29.65
CA GLU A 751 -7.70 -2.27 31.07
C GLU A 751 -6.64 -1.16 31.27
N THR A 752 -6.93 0.01 30.70
CA THR A 752 -6.05 1.19 30.67
C THR A 752 -5.53 1.61 32.05
N THR A 753 -6.36 1.53 33.09
CA THR A 753 -5.97 1.93 34.46
C THR A 753 -4.94 0.97 35.04
N GLN A 754 -5.13 -0.34 34.89
CA GLN A 754 -4.21 -1.35 35.40
C GLN A 754 -2.91 -1.39 34.59
N ALA A 755 -2.98 -1.14 33.27
CA ALA A 755 -1.80 -1.00 32.41
C ALA A 755 -0.90 0.16 32.88
N LYS A 756 -1.49 1.34 33.09
CA LYS A 756 -0.77 2.53 33.57
C LYS A 756 -0.18 2.33 34.97
N LYS A 757 -0.88 1.62 35.85
CA LYS A 757 -0.34 1.26 37.17
C LYS A 757 0.90 0.36 37.07
N LEU A 758 0.82 -0.75 36.34
CA LEU A 758 1.95 -1.67 36.16
C LEU A 758 3.15 -1.00 35.48
N LEU A 759 2.89 -0.09 34.53
CA LEU A 759 3.91 0.74 33.89
C LEU A 759 4.65 1.65 34.90
N ASP A 760 3.92 2.32 35.79
CA ASP A 760 4.47 3.23 36.80
C ASP A 760 5.16 2.47 37.96
N ASP A 761 4.67 1.29 38.33
CA ASP A 761 5.34 0.43 39.31
C ASP A 761 6.64 -0.18 38.75
N ALA A 762 6.65 -0.57 37.47
CA ALA A 762 7.88 -0.98 36.78
C ALA A 762 8.88 0.19 36.63
N ARG A 763 8.39 1.40 36.35
CA ARG A 763 9.21 2.63 36.25
C ARG A 763 10.02 2.85 37.53
N LYS A 764 9.38 2.83 38.70
CA LYS A 764 10.02 3.01 40.02
C LYS A 764 11.12 1.99 40.31
N ALA A 765 11.06 0.81 39.67
CA ALA A 765 12.02 -0.29 39.85
C ALA A 765 13.11 -0.37 38.77
N MET A 766 13.01 0.42 37.69
CA MET A 766 13.91 0.35 36.53
C MET A 766 14.57 1.68 36.15
N GLU A 767 13.85 2.81 36.25
CA GLU A 767 14.37 4.13 35.87
C GLU A 767 15.24 4.71 36.98
N GLY A 768 16.50 5.03 36.69
CA GLY A 768 17.43 5.58 37.67
C GLY A 768 18.74 6.13 37.09
N PRO A 769 19.52 6.88 37.88
CA PRO A 769 20.79 7.45 37.43
C PRO A 769 21.83 6.34 37.17
N VAL A 770 22.60 6.49 36.09
CA VAL A 770 23.72 5.58 35.79
C VAL A 770 24.91 5.94 36.70
N PRO A 771 25.50 4.96 37.44
CA PRO A 771 26.67 5.21 38.29
C PRO A 771 27.91 5.72 37.53
N THR A 772 28.84 6.34 38.24
CA THR A 772 30.05 6.97 37.66
C THR A 772 31.38 6.51 38.30
N GLY A 773 31.35 5.49 39.16
CA GLY A 773 32.54 4.95 39.83
C GLY A 773 33.41 4.07 38.92
N THR A 774 34.66 3.84 39.33
CA THR A 774 35.64 2.96 38.64
C THR A 774 35.75 1.58 39.30
N GLY A 775 36.04 0.54 38.50
CA GLY A 775 36.27 -0.83 38.98
C GLY A 775 35.09 -1.77 38.73
N SER A 776 35.34 -3.08 38.82
CA SER A 776 34.46 -4.13 38.28
C SER A 776 33.03 -4.17 38.85
N GLN A 777 32.85 -3.90 40.14
CA GLN A 777 31.51 -3.79 40.74
C GLN A 777 30.74 -2.55 40.21
N SER A 778 31.45 -1.45 39.95
CA SER A 778 30.84 -0.27 39.32
C SER A 778 30.53 -0.52 37.84
N GLU A 779 31.41 -1.18 37.09
CA GLU A 779 31.16 -1.59 35.70
C GLU A 779 29.90 -2.47 35.57
N GLN A 780 29.69 -3.41 36.50
CA GLN A 780 28.46 -4.21 36.59
C GLN A 780 27.23 -3.34 36.91
N ALA A 781 27.34 -2.39 37.85
CA ALA A 781 26.24 -1.49 38.20
C ALA A 781 25.88 -0.52 37.06
N VAL A 782 26.87 0.02 36.34
CA VAL A 782 26.69 0.80 35.10
C VAL A 782 25.97 -0.02 34.05
N THR A 783 26.43 -1.26 33.80
CA THR A 783 25.79 -2.17 32.84
C THR A 783 24.33 -2.42 33.21
N ALA A 784 24.04 -2.69 34.48
CA ALA A 784 22.68 -2.93 34.96
C ALA A 784 21.77 -1.70 34.85
N ALA A 785 22.26 -0.50 35.17
CA ALA A 785 21.50 0.74 35.06
C ALA A 785 21.17 1.08 33.60
N VAL A 786 22.15 0.99 32.70
CA VAL A 786 21.96 1.23 31.25
C VAL A 786 20.94 0.24 30.67
N VAL A 787 21.05 -1.05 31.01
CA VAL A 787 20.10 -2.09 30.56
C VAL A 787 18.68 -1.82 31.08
N ARG A 788 18.51 -1.47 32.37
CA ARG A 788 17.17 -1.20 32.93
C ARG A 788 16.53 0.04 32.32
N ASN A 789 17.26 1.16 32.22
CA ASN A 789 16.75 2.39 31.62
C ASN A 789 16.29 2.18 30.18
N PHE A 790 17.11 1.52 29.35
CA PHE A 790 16.76 1.24 27.95
C PHE A 790 15.54 0.32 27.82
N LEU A 791 15.53 -0.81 28.54
CA LEU A 791 14.43 -1.78 28.45
C LEU A 791 13.11 -1.20 28.93
N PHE A 792 13.11 -0.38 29.99
CA PHE A 792 11.90 0.31 30.45
C PHE A 792 11.31 1.20 29.35
N LYS A 793 12.12 2.07 28.71
CA LYS A 793 11.64 2.97 27.65
C LYS A 793 11.18 2.21 26.40
N ALA A 794 11.90 1.15 26.01
CA ALA A 794 11.54 0.33 24.86
C ALA A 794 10.18 -0.37 25.05
N PHE A 795 9.92 -0.96 26.23
CA PHE A 795 8.60 -1.53 26.54
C PHE A 795 7.54 -0.45 26.75
N ARG A 796 7.86 0.68 27.41
CA ARG A 796 6.95 1.84 27.56
C ARG A 796 6.37 2.26 26.22
N TYR A 797 7.22 2.45 25.20
CA TYR A 797 6.79 2.83 23.85
C TYR A 797 5.78 1.83 23.25
N ARG A 798 6.03 0.52 23.38
CA ARG A 798 5.11 -0.52 22.85
C ARG A 798 3.78 -0.58 23.61
N ILE A 799 3.80 -0.34 24.93
CA ILE A 799 2.59 -0.25 25.77
C ILE A 799 1.79 1.02 25.41
N GLU A 800 2.46 2.15 25.19
CA GLU A 800 1.86 3.42 24.77
C GLU A 800 1.28 3.34 23.34
N GLN A 801 1.91 2.60 22.41
CA GLN A 801 1.31 2.28 21.11
C GLN A 801 -0.04 1.58 21.30
N VAL A 802 -0.10 0.51 22.10
CA VAL A 802 -1.35 -0.24 22.36
C VAL A 802 -2.40 0.63 23.05
N LEU A 803 -2.04 1.38 24.09
CA LEU A 803 -2.96 2.29 24.80
C LEU A 803 -3.49 3.43 23.92
N ALA A 804 -2.79 3.76 22.83
CA ALA A 804 -3.24 4.73 21.81
C ALA A 804 -3.99 4.07 20.64
N GLY A 805 -4.38 2.79 20.75
CA GLY A 805 -5.10 2.05 19.69
C GLY A 805 -4.24 1.71 18.47
N LYS A 806 -2.91 1.78 18.58
CA LYS A 806 -1.97 1.53 17.48
C LYS A 806 -1.36 0.13 17.59
N PRO A 807 -0.99 -0.52 16.47
CA PRO A 807 -0.21 -1.74 16.53
C PRO A 807 1.16 -1.47 17.17
N HIS A 808 1.71 -2.46 17.86
CA HIS A 808 3.04 -2.39 18.49
C HIS A 808 4.19 -2.69 17.51
N SER A 809 3.93 -2.55 16.20
CA SER A 809 4.83 -2.90 15.10
C SER A 809 5.74 -1.75 14.68
N GLY A 810 6.62 -2.02 13.72
CA GLY A 810 7.55 -1.03 13.16
C GLY A 810 8.69 -0.66 14.11
N GLN A 811 9.47 0.35 13.71
CA GLN A 811 10.64 0.80 14.48
C GLN A 811 10.25 1.41 15.83
N MET A 812 11.21 1.45 16.76
CA MET A 812 11.08 2.15 18.05
C MET A 812 10.98 3.68 17.85
N SER A 813 10.60 4.41 18.90
CA SER A 813 10.63 5.88 18.88
C SER A 813 12.06 6.43 18.65
N PRO A 814 12.20 7.64 18.06
CA PRO A 814 13.50 8.29 17.92
C PRO A 814 14.26 8.37 19.26
N GLU A 815 13.60 8.74 20.36
CA GLU A 815 14.17 8.76 21.73
C GLU A 815 14.93 7.47 22.10
N VAL A 816 14.36 6.30 21.77
CA VAL A 816 14.96 4.99 22.10
C VAL A 816 16.03 4.60 21.07
N LEU A 817 15.90 5.00 19.81
CA LEU A 817 16.93 4.79 18.79
C LEU A 817 18.17 5.65 19.07
N ASP A 818 17.99 6.91 19.46
CA ASP A 818 19.05 7.84 19.83
C ASP A 818 19.82 7.32 21.05
N GLU A 819 19.13 6.76 22.06
CA GLU A 819 19.77 6.13 23.21
C GLU A 819 20.53 4.84 22.83
N LEU A 820 20.01 4.03 21.90
CA LEU A 820 20.73 2.86 21.37
C LEU A 820 21.99 3.27 20.61
N GLU A 821 21.93 4.34 19.81
CA GLU A 821 23.11 4.93 19.19
C GLU A 821 24.10 5.43 20.24
N ASP A 822 23.64 6.08 21.30
CA ASP A 822 24.50 6.62 22.35
C ASP A 822 25.20 5.54 23.18
N ILE A 823 24.53 4.41 23.45
CA ILE A 823 25.17 3.21 23.99
C ILE A 823 26.24 2.71 23.01
N THR A 824 25.95 2.70 21.70
CA THR A 824 26.89 2.25 20.66
C THR A 824 28.11 3.17 20.50
N LYS A 825 27.92 4.50 20.59
CA LYS A 825 29.00 5.50 20.63
C LYS A 825 29.91 5.28 21.84
N LYS A 826 29.31 5.14 23.03
CA LYS A 826 30.02 4.91 24.31
C LYS A 826 30.72 3.55 24.36
N GLN A 827 30.22 2.53 23.68
CA GLN A 827 30.89 1.25 23.45
C GLN A 827 32.20 1.38 22.66
N GLY A 828 32.29 2.34 21.72
CA GLY A 828 33.48 2.57 20.90
C GLY A 828 34.65 3.26 21.62
N THR A 829 34.42 3.76 22.84
CA THR A 829 35.38 4.58 23.60
C THR A 829 35.75 3.96 24.95
N GLY A 830 37.04 3.81 25.25
CA GLY A 830 37.52 3.37 26.57
C GLY A 830 38.30 2.04 26.56
N PRO A 831 38.49 1.41 27.75
CA PRO A 831 39.26 0.18 27.88
C PRO A 831 38.55 -1.05 27.31
N VAL A 832 39.31 -2.15 27.14
CA VAL A 832 38.85 -3.41 26.52
C VAL A 832 37.57 -3.97 27.17
N ASN A 833 37.46 -3.87 28.50
CA ASN A 833 36.27 -4.25 29.26
C ASN A 833 35.32 -3.04 29.44
N ASN A 834 34.70 -2.60 28.35
CA ASN A 834 33.76 -1.47 28.38
C ASN A 834 32.35 -1.94 28.83
N PRO A 835 31.77 -1.40 29.92
CA PRO A 835 30.43 -1.79 30.39
C PRO A 835 29.33 -1.48 29.37
N TYR A 836 29.48 -0.44 28.53
CA TYR A 836 28.51 -0.14 27.47
C TYR A 836 28.49 -1.22 26.38
N LYS A 837 29.62 -1.90 26.13
CA LYS A 837 29.69 -3.03 25.18
C LYS A 837 28.92 -4.26 25.70
N LEU A 838 29.01 -4.53 27.01
CA LEU A 838 28.21 -5.58 27.63
C LEU A 838 26.72 -5.19 27.69
N ALA A 839 26.41 -3.93 28.00
CA ALA A 839 25.05 -3.40 28.00
C ALA A 839 24.40 -3.53 26.61
N LYS A 840 25.12 -3.19 25.53
CA LYS A 840 24.64 -3.35 24.14
C LYS A 840 24.29 -4.80 23.83
N TYR A 841 25.16 -5.76 24.17
CA TYR A 841 24.88 -7.19 24.00
C TYR A 841 23.65 -7.64 24.80
N VAL A 842 23.51 -7.20 26.06
CA VAL A 842 22.37 -7.55 26.90
C VAL A 842 21.06 -6.91 26.38
N VAL A 843 21.10 -5.70 25.83
CA VAL A 843 19.97 -5.06 25.14
C VAL A 843 19.60 -5.80 23.84
N ASP A 844 20.56 -6.05 22.96
CA ASP A 844 20.31 -6.77 21.70
C ASP A 844 19.85 -8.22 21.96
N ARG A 845 20.28 -8.86 23.05
CA ARG A 845 19.76 -10.16 23.50
C ARG A 845 18.30 -10.14 23.97
N MET A 846 17.76 -8.99 24.36
CA MET A 846 16.32 -8.84 24.57
C MET A 846 15.61 -8.58 23.24
N ARG A 847 16.20 -7.75 22.37
CA ARG A 847 15.67 -7.45 21.01
C ARG A 847 15.60 -8.69 20.10
N GLU A 848 16.56 -9.61 20.21
CA GLU A 848 16.58 -10.90 19.49
C GLU A 848 15.37 -11.80 19.85
N GLN A 849 14.90 -11.75 21.09
CA GLN A 849 13.98 -12.75 21.67
C GLN A 849 12.57 -12.24 21.94
N SER A 850 12.41 -10.95 22.29
CA SER A 850 11.11 -10.36 22.64
C SER A 850 10.40 -9.85 21.41
N ARG A 851 9.33 -10.55 21.03
CA ARG A 851 8.44 -10.16 19.92
C ARG A 851 7.48 -9.04 20.32
N ILE A 852 7.27 -8.79 21.60
CA ILE A 852 6.55 -7.59 22.07
C ILE A 852 7.41 -6.35 21.86
N MET A 853 8.71 -6.42 22.19
CA MET A 853 9.63 -5.27 22.05
C MET A 853 10.08 -5.05 20.60
N GLU A 854 10.41 -6.13 19.87
CA GLU A 854 10.80 -6.12 18.45
C GLU A 854 10.03 -7.20 17.68
N PRO A 855 8.79 -6.91 17.21
CA PRO A 855 7.98 -7.89 16.47
C PRO A 855 8.50 -8.20 15.06
N ASN A 856 9.23 -7.26 14.44
CA ASN A 856 9.58 -7.30 13.01
C ASN A 856 11.06 -7.62 12.74
N GLU A 857 11.99 -7.19 13.60
CA GLU A 857 13.43 -7.33 13.39
C GLU A 857 14.06 -8.27 14.42
N LYS A 858 15.05 -9.07 14.00
CA LYS A 858 15.89 -9.90 14.88
C LYS A 858 17.34 -9.47 14.74
N PRO A 859 17.84 -8.48 15.52
CA PRO A 859 19.25 -8.08 15.46
C PRO A 859 20.15 -9.24 15.93
N ASP A 860 21.29 -9.44 15.27
CA ASP A 860 22.31 -10.38 15.76
C ASP A 860 23.07 -9.75 16.95
N PRO A 861 22.92 -10.26 18.18
CA PRO A 861 23.64 -9.76 19.35
C PRO A 861 25.17 -9.97 19.25
N TYR A 862 25.64 -10.82 18.32
CA TYR A 862 27.06 -11.05 18.07
C TYR A 862 27.64 -10.26 16.90
N ALA A 863 26.89 -9.36 16.26
CA ALA A 863 27.36 -8.62 15.09
C ALA A 863 28.70 -7.89 15.36
N ASP A 864 28.84 -7.25 16.51
CA ASP A 864 30.08 -6.52 16.90
C ASP A 864 31.27 -7.42 17.24
N TRP A 865 31.05 -8.72 17.45
CA TRP A 865 32.12 -9.72 17.63
C TRP A 865 32.43 -10.49 16.34
N THR A 866 31.51 -10.51 15.37
CA THR A 866 31.65 -11.26 14.11
C THR A 866 31.98 -10.42 12.88
N LYS A 867 31.85 -9.08 12.96
CA LYS A 867 32.19 -8.09 11.91
C LYS A 867 33.56 -8.26 11.24
N HIS A 868 34.50 -8.92 11.89
CA HIS A 868 35.88 -9.12 11.41
C HIS A 868 36.21 -10.56 11.01
N SER A 869 35.26 -11.51 11.03
CA SER A 869 35.56 -12.95 10.85
C SER A 869 34.84 -13.67 9.70
N ASP A 870 33.85 -13.06 9.03
CA ASP A 870 33.18 -13.66 7.87
C ASP A 870 32.65 -12.59 6.89
N GLU A 871 33.19 -12.56 5.67
CA GLU A 871 32.78 -11.59 4.64
C GLU A 871 31.31 -11.75 4.24
N VAL A 872 30.75 -12.96 4.31
CA VAL A 872 29.33 -13.21 4.00
C VAL A 872 28.45 -12.51 5.03
N LYS A 873 28.77 -12.64 6.33
CA LYS A 873 28.00 -12.00 7.41
C LYS A 873 28.07 -10.48 7.30
N LYS A 874 29.24 -9.93 6.96
CA LYS A 874 29.41 -8.50 6.71
C LYS A 874 28.52 -8.03 5.54
N ALA A 875 28.62 -8.70 4.38
CA ALA A 875 27.86 -8.33 3.19
C ALA A 875 26.34 -8.45 3.34
N LEU A 876 25.86 -9.36 4.20
CA LEU A 876 24.44 -9.50 4.55
C LEU A 876 23.98 -8.45 5.56
N ALA A 877 24.78 -8.15 6.59
CA ALA A 877 24.49 -7.09 7.56
C ALA A 877 24.38 -5.70 6.88
N GLU A 878 25.15 -5.46 5.81
CA GLU A 878 25.05 -4.26 4.97
C GLU A 878 23.66 -4.11 4.32
N LEU A 879 22.90 -5.18 4.06
CA LEU A 879 21.57 -5.09 3.40
C LEU A 879 20.56 -4.30 4.25
N HIS A 880 20.66 -4.38 5.57
CA HIS A 880 19.76 -3.68 6.48
C HIS A 880 19.99 -2.16 6.49
N THR A 881 21.21 -1.69 6.16
CA THR A 881 21.54 -0.25 6.18
C THR A 881 21.13 0.47 4.88
N ILE A 882 20.98 -0.27 3.78
CA ILE A 882 20.55 0.30 2.49
C ILE A 882 19.09 0.74 2.59
N ARG A 883 18.85 2.06 2.59
CA ARG A 883 17.49 2.65 2.63
C ARG A 883 16.81 2.67 1.25
N ASP A 884 17.58 2.80 0.19
CA ASP A 884 17.16 2.92 -1.22
C ASP A 884 16.66 1.56 -1.78
N PRO A 885 15.39 1.44 -2.21
CA PRO A 885 14.82 0.19 -2.71
C PRO A 885 15.54 -0.41 -3.93
N ASN A 886 15.98 0.44 -4.87
CA ASN A 886 16.61 -0.04 -6.11
C ASN A 886 18.01 -0.58 -5.82
N LYS A 887 18.81 0.16 -5.02
CA LYS A 887 20.14 -0.29 -4.60
C LYS A 887 20.09 -1.54 -3.73
N LEU A 888 19.03 -1.71 -2.92
CA LEU A 888 18.79 -2.92 -2.15
C LEU A 888 18.54 -4.13 -3.06
N ALA A 889 17.67 -3.97 -4.07
CA ALA A 889 17.40 -5.02 -5.06
C ALA A 889 18.66 -5.41 -5.87
N GLU A 890 19.42 -4.42 -6.34
CA GLU A 890 20.70 -4.63 -7.03
C GLU A 890 21.72 -5.36 -6.14
N ARG A 891 21.88 -4.95 -4.87
CA ARG A 891 22.83 -5.58 -3.94
C ARG A 891 22.47 -7.04 -3.65
N ILE A 892 21.18 -7.34 -3.45
CA ILE A 892 20.69 -8.72 -3.23
C ILE A 892 20.92 -9.57 -4.48
N ARG A 893 20.48 -9.11 -5.66
CA ARG A 893 20.70 -9.84 -6.94
C ARG A 893 22.19 -10.08 -7.19
N LYS A 894 23.04 -9.09 -6.93
CA LYS A 894 24.49 -9.22 -7.09
C LYS A 894 25.09 -10.26 -6.15
N LEU A 895 24.74 -10.23 -4.86
CA LEU A 895 25.23 -11.24 -3.90
C LEU A 895 24.73 -12.65 -4.21
N TYR A 896 23.51 -12.80 -4.73
CA TYR A 896 22.97 -14.10 -5.14
C TYR A 896 23.64 -14.66 -6.40
N LYS A 897 24.00 -13.78 -7.35
CA LYS A 897 24.62 -14.16 -8.63
C LYS A 897 26.14 -14.36 -8.52
N ASP A 898 26.83 -13.37 -7.98
CA ASP A 898 28.30 -13.30 -7.99
C ASP A 898 28.91 -14.02 -6.76
N GLY A 899 28.11 -14.22 -5.71
CA GLY A 899 28.55 -14.83 -4.45
C GLY A 899 29.44 -13.92 -3.59
N VAL A 900 30.33 -14.55 -2.83
CA VAL A 900 31.40 -13.91 -2.05
C VAL A 900 32.69 -14.72 -2.28
N PRO A 901 33.86 -14.09 -2.52
CA PRO A 901 35.11 -14.81 -2.76
C PRO A 901 35.45 -15.82 -1.65
N GLY A 902 36.04 -16.95 -2.04
CA GLY A 902 36.44 -18.01 -1.10
C GLY A 902 35.30 -18.81 -0.45
N LYS A 903 34.04 -18.55 -0.80
CA LYS A 903 32.86 -19.23 -0.24
C LYS A 903 32.07 -20.01 -1.31
N PRO A 904 31.47 -21.18 -0.99
CA PRO A 904 30.64 -21.92 -1.94
C PRO A 904 29.41 -21.11 -2.38
N LEU A 905 29.19 -20.96 -3.69
CA LEU A 905 28.07 -20.14 -4.21
C LEU A 905 26.71 -20.57 -3.66
N LYS A 906 26.46 -21.88 -3.48
CA LYS A 906 25.21 -22.40 -2.88
C LYS A 906 25.01 -22.00 -1.40
N GLU A 907 26.08 -21.92 -0.61
CA GLU A 907 26.05 -21.44 0.78
C GLU A 907 25.66 -19.95 0.82
N VAL A 908 26.31 -19.15 -0.04
CA VAL A 908 26.03 -17.71 -0.16
C VAL A 908 24.60 -17.47 -0.65
N GLN A 909 24.16 -18.17 -1.71
CA GLN A 909 22.80 -18.08 -2.25
C GLN A 909 21.72 -18.38 -1.21
N PHE A 910 21.92 -19.42 -0.39
CA PHE A 910 21.01 -19.73 0.71
C PHE A 910 20.95 -18.57 1.74
N HIS A 911 22.09 -18.05 2.19
CA HIS A 911 22.12 -16.99 3.19
C HIS A 911 21.62 -15.64 2.64
N VAL A 912 21.84 -15.35 1.36
CA VAL A 912 21.29 -14.17 0.66
C VAL A 912 19.76 -14.22 0.58
N LEU A 913 19.16 -15.40 0.34
CA LEU A 913 17.70 -15.52 0.45
C LEU A 913 17.21 -15.47 1.90
N HIS A 914 17.94 -16.07 2.86
CA HIS A 914 17.55 -16.04 4.27
C HIS A 914 17.40 -14.60 4.81
N GLU A 915 18.38 -13.71 4.59
CA GLU A 915 18.30 -12.32 5.07
C GLU A 915 17.69 -11.34 4.05
N GLY A 916 17.80 -11.61 2.75
CA GLY A 916 17.23 -10.75 1.70
C GLY A 916 15.71 -10.83 1.58
N LEU A 917 15.11 -12.00 1.84
CA LEU A 917 13.66 -12.20 1.72
C LEU A 917 12.84 -11.35 2.73
N PRO A 918 13.20 -11.23 4.03
CA PRO A 918 12.62 -10.24 4.94
C PRO A 918 12.64 -8.80 4.43
N LEU A 919 13.65 -8.45 3.62
CA LEU A 919 13.84 -7.10 3.10
C LEU A 919 13.15 -6.86 1.75
N ALA A 920 12.72 -7.93 1.05
CA ALA A 920 12.17 -7.86 -0.31
C ALA A 920 10.88 -7.02 -0.42
N ALA A 921 10.03 -7.06 0.61
CA ALA A 921 8.82 -6.25 0.71
C ALA A 921 9.09 -4.73 0.76
N ARG A 922 10.35 -4.30 0.97
CA ARG A 922 10.78 -2.89 0.87
C ARG A 922 11.09 -2.46 -0.57
N VAL A 923 11.11 -3.40 -1.52
CA VAL A 923 11.39 -3.18 -2.94
C VAL A 923 10.11 -3.22 -3.74
N SER A 924 9.53 -4.41 -3.92
CA SER A 924 8.25 -4.62 -4.61
C SER A 924 7.74 -6.04 -4.41
N GLU A 925 6.45 -6.22 -4.69
CA GLU A 925 5.83 -7.54 -4.89
C GLU A 925 6.58 -8.37 -5.95
N SER A 926 6.88 -7.78 -7.12
CA SER A 926 7.54 -8.49 -8.23
C SER A 926 8.94 -9.00 -7.86
N PHE A 927 9.72 -8.20 -7.12
CA PHE A 927 11.02 -8.61 -6.58
C PHE A 927 10.89 -9.67 -5.47
N THR A 928 9.84 -9.58 -4.65
CA THR A 928 9.59 -10.61 -3.64
C THR A 928 9.23 -11.94 -4.29
N VAL A 929 8.39 -11.92 -5.33
CA VAL A 929 8.06 -13.10 -6.16
C VAL A 929 9.30 -13.68 -6.87
N GLU A 930 10.20 -12.83 -7.36
CA GLU A 930 11.50 -13.25 -7.93
C GLU A 930 12.33 -14.04 -6.89
N LEU A 931 12.49 -13.52 -5.67
CA LEU A 931 13.22 -14.24 -4.61
C LEU A 931 12.50 -15.52 -4.15
N LEU A 932 11.17 -15.50 -4.04
CA LEU A 932 10.37 -16.69 -3.67
C LEU A 932 10.55 -17.84 -4.66
N ALA A 933 10.67 -17.55 -5.96
CA ALA A 933 10.92 -18.57 -6.99
C ALA A 933 12.29 -19.27 -6.85
N LEU A 934 13.27 -18.60 -6.22
CA LEU A 934 14.63 -19.12 -6.00
C LEU A 934 14.76 -19.99 -4.73
N VAL A 935 13.84 -19.86 -3.78
CA VAL A 935 13.88 -20.57 -2.47
C VAL A 935 13.99 -22.10 -2.61
N PRO A 936 13.19 -22.79 -3.46
CA PRO A 936 13.29 -24.25 -3.62
C PRO A 936 14.69 -24.74 -4.02
N ALA A 937 15.35 -24.03 -4.95
CA ALA A 937 16.70 -24.39 -5.42
C ALA A 937 17.77 -24.19 -4.33
N ALA A 938 17.65 -23.14 -3.51
CA ALA A 938 18.56 -22.89 -2.40
C ALA A 938 18.39 -23.90 -1.25
N LEU A 939 17.15 -24.35 -0.99
CA LEU A 939 16.88 -25.41 -0.01
C LEU A 939 17.49 -26.74 -0.46
N GLN A 940 17.27 -27.16 -1.71
CA GLN A 940 17.92 -28.36 -2.28
C GLN A 940 19.45 -28.21 -2.39
N GLY A 941 19.95 -26.98 -2.51
CA GLY A 941 21.38 -26.66 -2.52
C GLY A 941 22.08 -26.78 -1.16
N SER A 942 21.32 -26.85 -0.06
CA SER A 942 21.85 -26.96 1.31
C SER A 942 21.53 -28.33 1.92
N GLY A 943 22.51 -29.24 1.89
CA GLY A 943 22.30 -30.65 2.26
C GLY A 943 23.57 -31.50 2.25
N GLY A 944 24.64 -31.02 2.88
CA GLY A 944 25.92 -31.75 2.97
C GLY A 944 26.03 -32.64 4.22
N ALA A 945 26.88 -33.66 4.17
CA ALA A 945 27.17 -34.52 5.33
C ALA A 945 27.83 -33.77 6.51
N ASN A 946 28.51 -32.66 6.24
CA ASN A 946 29.10 -31.75 7.23
C ASN A 946 28.27 -30.45 7.36
N GLU A 947 26.94 -30.54 7.45
CA GLU A 947 26.08 -29.37 7.69
C GLU A 947 26.36 -28.71 9.06
N PRO A 948 26.42 -27.36 9.13
CA PRO A 948 26.43 -26.64 10.41
C PRO A 948 25.21 -26.99 11.29
N PRO A 949 25.35 -27.14 12.63
CA PRO A 949 24.25 -27.52 13.51
C PRO A 949 23.03 -26.59 13.51
N ASP A 950 23.21 -25.32 13.08
CA ASP A 950 22.14 -24.33 12.94
C ASP A 950 21.48 -24.33 11.54
N MET A 951 22.02 -25.09 10.58
CA MET A 951 21.56 -25.07 9.19
C MET A 951 20.07 -25.46 9.05
N PRO A 952 19.55 -26.53 9.66
CA PRO A 952 18.12 -26.86 9.56
C PRO A 952 17.20 -25.85 10.26
N LYS A 953 17.69 -25.11 11.28
CA LYS A 953 16.94 -23.98 11.84
C LYS A 953 16.79 -22.88 10.79
N LYS A 954 17.88 -22.49 10.12
CA LYS A 954 17.81 -21.48 9.04
C LYS A 954 16.97 -21.95 7.85
N GLN A 955 17.02 -23.23 7.49
CA GLN A 955 16.13 -23.80 6.45
C GLN A 955 14.66 -23.66 6.84
N GLY A 956 14.32 -23.94 8.09
CA GLY A 956 12.96 -23.76 8.61
C GLY A 956 12.52 -22.28 8.65
N GLU A 957 13.41 -21.37 9.06
CA GLU A 957 13.10 -19.92 9.02
C GLU A 957 12.96 -19.39 7.58
N LEU A 958 13.76 -19.85 6.61
CA LEU A 958 13.58 -19.47 5.20
C LEU A 958 12.25 -19.97 4.64
N LEU A 959 11.90 -21.24 4.88
CA LEU A 959 10.64 -21.84 4.43
C LEU A 959 9.43 -21.07 4.98
N GLU A 960 9.44 -20.73 6.26
CA GLU A 960 8.34 -20.00 6.90
C GLU A 960 8.18 -18.57 6.36
N ARG A 961 9.29 -17.81 6.28
CA ARG A 961 9.32 -16.48 5.66
C ARG A 961 8.77 -16.52 4.22
N ALA A 962 9.12 -17.58 3.47
CA ALA A 962 8.67 -17.78 2.10
C ALA A 962 7.17 -18.14 1.98
N MET A 963 6.67 -19.05 2.83
CA MET A 963 5.24 -19.40 2.86
C MET A 963 4.37 -18.19 3.23
N PHE A 964 4.81 -17.39 4.21
CA PHE A 964 4.12 -16.17 4.62
C PHE A 964 4.02 -15.14 3.49
N GLN A 965 5.15 -14.81 2.85
CA GLN A 965 5.16 -13.82 1.77
C GLN A 965 4.43 -14.34 0.51
N ALA A 966 4.54 -15.63 0.19
CA ALA A 966 3.80 -16.22 -0.91
C ALA A 966 2.27 -16.09 -0.72
N GLY A 967 1.74 -16.44 0.46
CA GLY A 967 0.32 -16.27 0.74
C GLY A 967 -0.12 -14.79 0.80
N HIS A 968 0.74 -13.89 1.31
CA HIS A 968 0.48 -12.45 1.32
C HIS A 968 0.26 -11.85 -0.08
N PHE A 969 1.03 -12.32 -1.08
CA PHE A 969 0.87 -11.96 -2.49
C PHE A 969 -0.04 -12.93 -3.27
N ALA A 970 -0.93 -13.67 -2.58
CA ALA A 970 -1.89 -14.62 -3.16
C ALA A 970 -1.27 -15.68 -4.10
N ARG A 971 -0.01 -16.05 -3.88
CA ARG A 971 0.72 -17.10 -4.63
C ARG A 971 0.50 -18.47 -4.01
N GLU A 972 -0.74 -18.93 -4.04
CA GLU A 972 -1.12 -20.29 -3.63
C GLU A 972 -0.25 -21.37 -4.28
N ASP A 973 0.13 -21.18 -5.54
CA ASP A 973 1.00 -22.09 -6.29
C ASP A 973 2.38 -22.23 -5.64
N ILE A 974 2.95 -21.12 -5.17
CA ILE A 974 4.21 -21.10 -4.42
C ILE A 974 4.01 -21.70 -3.02
N VAL A 975 2.92 -21.37 -2.30
CA VAL A 975 2.62 -21.96 -0.98
C VAL A 975 2.50 -23.48 -1.07
N LYS A 976 1.73 -23.98 -2.05
CA LYS A 976 1.49 -25.41 -2.27
C LYS A 976 2.81 -26.14 -2.60
N LYS A 977 3.64 -25.53 -3.45
CA LYS A 977 4.99 -26.04 -3.75
C LYS A 977 5.90 -26.05 -2.52
N LEU A 978 5.96 -24.96 -1.74
CA LEU A 978 6.82 -24.88 -0.54
C LEU A 978 6.43 -25.90 0.53
N VAL A 979 5.14 -26.24 0.67
CA VAL A 979 4.66 -27.31 1.56
C VAL A 979 5.16 -28.69 1.09
N ASP A 980 5.20 -28.90 -0.23
CA ASP A 980 5.68 -30.15 -0.82
C ASP A 980 7.23 -30.25 -0.78
N ASP A 981 7.95 -29.16 -1.05
CA ASP A 981 9.41 -29.03 -0.88
C ASP A 981 9.83 -29.23 0.61
N PHE A 982 9.07 -28.69 1.57
CA PHE A 982 9.29 -28.94 3.00
C PHE A 982 9.09 -30.41 3.37
N THR A 983 8.07 -31.08 2.81
CA THR A 983 7.85 -32.52 3.02
C THR A 983 9.07 -33.32 2.56
N ALA A 984 9.58 -33.02 1.36
CA ALA A 984 10.79 -33.64 0.83
C ALA A 984 12.03 -33.35 1.70
N LEU A 985 12.21 -32.11 2.17
CA LEU A 985 13.31 -31.73 3.05
C LEU A 985 13.27 -32.49 4.39
N VAL A 986 12.08 -32.66 5.00
CA VAL A 986 11.93 -33.45 6.22
C VAL A 986 12.38 -34.91 6.00
N HIS A 987 12.00 -35.53 4.89
CA HIS A 987 12.43 -36.91 4.60
C HIS A 987 13.96 -37.05 4.50
N THR A 988 14.70 -36.07 3.96
CA THR A 988 16.17 -36.17 3.81
C THR A 988 16.96 -36.03 5.12
N LYS A 989 16.38 -35.45 6.18
CA LYS A 989 17.05 -35.29 7.47
C LYS A 989 16.90 -36.52 8.36
N SER A 990 17.88 -36.74 9.24
CA SER A 990 17.86 -37.81 10.27
C SER A 990 16.79 -37.55 11.34
N GLN A 991 16.30 -38.60 12.03
CA GLN A 991 15.12 -38.51 12.90
C GLN A 991 15.23 -37.39 13.97
N ASP A 992 16.38 -37.28 14.65
CA ASP A 992 16.64 -36.26 15.67
C ASP A 992 16.70 -34.81 15.09
N MET A 993 16.92 -34.66 13.78
CA MET A 993 16.91 -33.36 13.08
C MET A 993 15.55 -33.05 12.43
N ARG A 994 14.73 -34.07 12.09
CA ARG A 994 13.35 -33.87 11.60
C ARG A 994 12.51 -33.08 12.59
N PHE A 995 12.44 -33.50 13.86
CA PHE A 995 11.65 -32.80 14.88
C PHE A 995 12.14 -31.36 15.11
N LYS A 996 13.45 -31.11 15.05
CA LYS A 996 14.04 -29.77 15.16
C LYS A 996 13.63 -28.87 13.99
N LEU A 997 13.69 -29.37 12.75
CA LEU A 997 13.23 -28.66 11.55
C LEU A 997 11.71 -28.39 11.61
N ILE A 998 10.91 -29.39 11.96
CA ILE A 998 9.45 -29.27 12.07
C ILE A 998 9.06 -28.24 13.15
N ASN A 999 9.71 -28.25 14.33
CA ASN A 999 9.40 -27.29 15.40
C ASN A 999 9.66 -25.83 15.01
N VAL A 1000 10.66 -25.57 14.16
CA VAL A 1000 10.94 -24.22 13.65
C VAL A 1000 9.91 -23.79 12.61
N VAL A 1001 9.53 -24.67 11.68
CA VAL A 1001 8.54 -24.38 10.63
C VAL A 1001 7.14 -24.32 11.23
N ALA A 1002 6.63 -25.40 11.81
CA ALA A 1002 5.23 -25.53 12.22
C ALA A 1002 4.81 -24.41 13.20
N GLY A 1003 5.59 -24.17 14.25
CA GLY A 1003 5.27 -23.15 15.26
C GLY A 1003 5.22 -21.71 14.73
N GLN A 1004 5.75 -21.42 13.54
CA GLN A 1004 5.68 -20.08 12.93
C GLN A 1004 4.78 -20.09 11.69
N CYS A 1005 4.95 -21.04 10.78
CA CYS A 1005 4.12 -21.26 9.59
C CYS A 1005 2.62 -21.33 9.93
N MET A 1006 2.23 -22.05 10.99
CA MET A 1006 0.84 -22.11 11.44
C MET A 1006 0.24 -20.73 11.75
N ARG A 1007 1.01 -19.83 12.39
CA ARG A 1007 0.57 -18.46 12.69
C ARG A 1007 0.54 -17.59 11.43
N SER A 1008 1.54 -17.77 10.57
CA SER A 1008 1.73 -17.00 9.34
C SER A 1008 0.69 -17.35 8.26
N LEU A 1009 0.33 -18.62 8.07
CA LEU A 1009 -0.77 -19.04 7.20
C LEU A 1009 -2.14 -18.67 7.77
N LYS A 1010 -2.33 -18.70 9.11
CA LYS A 1010 -3.59 -18.29 9.73
C LYS A 1010 -3.91 -16.83 9.45
N LYS A 1011 -2.91 -15.93 9.60
CA LYS A 1011 -2.97 -14.51 9.22
C LYS A 1011 -3.28 -14.25 7.72
N LEU A 1012 -3.43 -15.29 6.92
CA LEU A 1012 -3.72 -15.24 5.49
C LEU A 1012 -4.96 -16.06 5.13
N GLY A 1013 -5.68 -16.60 6.15
CA GLY A 1013 -6.88 -17.44 6.03
C GLY A 1013 -6.73 -18.68 5.15
N LEU A 1014 -5.52 -19.21 5.03
CA LEU A 1014 -5.20 -20.38 4.19
C LEU A 1014 -5.57 -21.70 4.91
N SER A 1015 -6.80 -21.78 5.41
CA SER A 1015 -7.35 -22.86 6.25
C SER A 1015 -7.14 -24.25 5.64
N ASN A 1016 -7.29 -24.39 4.32
CA ASN A 1016 -7.12 -25.67 3.60
C ASN A 1016 -5.65 -26.09 3.50
N GLU A 1017 -4.75 -25.15 3.21
CA GLU A 1017 -3.31 -25.39 3.15
C GLU A 1017 -2.74 -25.73 4.54
N ILE A 1018 -3.30 -25.12 5.60
CA ILE A 1018 -2.99 -25.44 6.99
C ILE A 1018 -3.42 -26.88 7.32
N ASP A 1019 -4.65 -27.32 6.98
CA ASP A 1019 -5.07 -28.71 7.25
C ASP A 1019 -4.28 -29.73 6.41
N ARG A 1020 -3.96 -29.41 5.14
CA ARG A 1020 -3.05 -30.21 4.30
C ARG A 1020 -1.66 -30.34 4.94
N PHE A 1021 -1.14 -29.25 5.51
CA PHE A 1021 0.15 -29.21 6.20
C PHE A 1021 0.13 -29.98 7.54
N LEU A 1022 -0.90 -29.80 8.36
CA LEU A 1022 -1.11 -30.56 9.61
C LEU A 1022 -1.26 -32.06 9.34
N THR A 1023 -2.04 -32.45 8.32
CA THR A 1023 -2.26 -33.85 7.96
C THR A 1023 -0.98 -34.52 7.48
N LYS A 1024 -0.16 -33.83 6.67
CA LYS A 1024 1.18 -34.30 6.27
C LYS A 1024 2.15 -34.43 7.44
N LEU A 1025 2.20 -33.42 8.32
CA LEU A 1025 3.03 -33.49 9.53
C LEU A 1025 2.57 -34.61 10.46
N HIS A 1026 1.27 -34.83 10.60
CA HIS A 1026 0.71 -35.90 11.40
C HIS A 1026 1.18 -37.28 10.92
N SER A 1027 1.13 -37.54 9.61
CA SER A 1027 1.65 -38.80 9.05
C SER A 1027 3.16 -38.96 9.26
N GLU A 1028 3.95 -37.90 9.08
CA GLU A 1028 5.42 -37.96 9.24
C GLU A 1028 5.88 -38.09 10.71
N VAL A 1029 5.14 -37.51 11.65
CA VAL A 1029 5.54 -37.45 13.07
C VAL A 1029 5.10 -38.69 13.85
N LEU A 1030 3.89 -39.19 13.58
CA LEU A 1030 3.31 -40.32 14.31
C LEU A 1030 3.45 -41.64 13.55
N GLY A 1031 3.37 -41.65 12.22
CA GLY A 1031 3.48 -42.88 11.42
C GLY A 1031 2.46 -43.98 11.78
N GLY A 1032 1.33 -43.61 12.39
CA GLY A 1032 0.31 -44.52 12.93
C GLY A 1032 0.51 -44.95 14.39
N ALA A 1033 1.62 -44.59 15.05
CA ALA A 1033 1.86 -44.86 16.46
C ALA A 1033 1.10 -43.88 17.38
N SER A 1034 0.80 -44.29 18.62
CA SER A 1034 0.21 -43.38 19.62
C SER A 1034 1.26 -42.47 20.27
N THR A 1035 0.80 -41.45 20.99
CA THR A 1035 1.66 -40.58 21.83
C THR A 1035 2.38 -41.38 22.92
N GLU A 1036 1.78 -42.46 23.44
CA GLU A 1036 2.38 -43.33 24.44
C GLU A 1036 3.44 -44.26 23.84
N ASP A 1037 3.26 -44.71 22.60
CA ASP A 1037 4.25 -45.54 21.89
C ASP A 1037 5.49 -44.71 21.51
N LEU A 1038 5.28 -43.45 21.07
CA LEU A 1038 6.38 -42.50 20.90
C LEU A 1038 7.10 -42.21 22.22
N ARG A 1039 6.37 -42.11 23.34
CA ARG A 1039 6.97 -41.96 24.68
C ARG A 1039 7.85 -43.16 25.03
N LYS A 1040 7.33 -44.39 24.94
CA LYS A 1040 8.08 -45.64 25.18
C LYS A 1040 9.33 -45.73 24.30
N LYS A 1041 9.20 -45.39 23.01
CA LYS A 1041 10.30 -45.41 22.02
C LYS A 1041 11.40 -44.38 22.31
N HIS A 1042 11.06 -43.21 22.85
CA HIS A 1042 12.00 -42.09 23.02
C HIS A 1042 12.38 -41.76 24.47
N GLN A 1043 11.80 -42.43 25.48
CA GLN A 1043 12.11 -42.22 26.91
C GLN A 1043 13.60 -42.36 27.25
N ALA A 1044 14.33 -43.23 26.54
CA ALA A 1044 15.78 -43.41 26.71
C ALA A 1044 16.64 -42.25 26.14
N LYS A 1045 16.04 -41.30 25.41
CA LYS A 1045 16.67 -40.07 24.91
C LYS A 1045 15.83 -38.84 25.32
N PRO A 1046 16.04 -38.27 26.52
CA PRO A 1046 15.27 -37.14 27.04
C PRO A 1046 15.10 -35.98 26.04
N GLU A 1047 16.19 -35.52 25.43
CA GLU A 1047 16.16 -34.42 24.46
C GLU A 1047 15.31 -34.72 23.22
N THR A 1048 15.40 -35.95 22.69
CA THR A 1048 14.57 -36.40 21.56
C THR A 1048 13.10 -36.45 21.96
N TRP A 1049 12.77 -36.96 23.15
CA TRP A 1049 11.39 -36.99 23.63
C TRP A 1049 10.82 -35.57 23.82
N GLY A 1050 11.59 -34.65 24.39
CA GLY A 1050 11.21 -33.24 24.49
C GLY A 1050 10.94 -32.61 23.12
N ALA A 1051 11.79 -32.88 22.12
CA ALA A 1051 11.61 -32.39 20.75
C ALA A 1051 10.37 -32.98 20.06
N VAL A 1052 10.13 -34.29 20.21
CA VAL A 1052 8.91 -34.99 19.73
C VAL A 1052 7.66 -34.37 20.35
N LEU A 1053 7.65 -34.16 21.66
CA LEU A 1053 6.47 -33.66 22.37
C LEU A 1053 6.19 -32.19 22.04
N GLN A 1054 7.23 -31.37 21.80
CA GLN A 1054 7.08 -30.05 21.16
C GLN A 1054 6.48 -30.12 19.76
N THR A 1055 6.84 -31.11 18.93
CA THR A 1055 6.25 -31.30 17.59
C THR A 1055 4.76 -31.66 17.68
N LEU A 1056 4.42 -32.59 18.57
CA LEU A 1056 3.03 -32.96 18.85
C LEU A 1056 2.23 -31.76 19.35
N LEU A 1057 2.79 -30.90 20.21
CA LEU A 1057 2.12 -29.69 20.69
C LEU A 1057 1.87 -28.66 19.59
N ASN A 1058 2.77 -28.52 18.62
CA ASN A 1058 2.53 -27.68 17.44
C ASN A 1058 1.35 -28.22 16.59
N LEU A 1059 1.21 -29.55 16.45
CA LEU A 1059 0.04 -30.17 15.82
C LEU A 1059 -1.24 -29.92 16.63
N ALA A 1060 -1.20 -30.13 17.95
CA ALA A 1060 -2.33 -29.92 18.86
C ALA A 1060 -2.83 -28.48 18.85
N GLY A 1061 -1.93 -27.49 18.78
CA GLY A 1061 -2.30 -26.08 18.59
C GLY A 1061 -3.04 -25.82 17.28
N GLY A 1062 -2.62 -26.46 16.18
CA GLY A 1062 -3.33 -26.39 14.90
C GLY A 1062 -4.72 -27.03 14.94
N TRP A 1063 -4.85 -28.18 15.59
CA TRP A 1063 -6.15 -28.84 15.79
C TRP A 1063 -7.08 -28.06 16.71
N LEU A 1064 -6.58 -27.44 17.79
CA LEU A 1064 -7.35 -26.54 18.64
C LEU A 1064 -7.91 -25.34 17.85
N HIS A 1065 -7.13 -24.76 16.95
CA HIS A 1065 -7.57 -23.67 16.07
C HIS A 1065 -8.77 -24.10 15.19
N PHE A 1066 -8.77 -25.33 14.66
CA PHE A 1066 -9.91 -25.92 13.94
C PHE A 1066 -11.00 -26.55 14.84
N GLY A 1067 -10.94 -26.34 16.16
CA GLY A 1067 -11.90 -26.90 17.12
C GLY A 1067 -11.83 -28.42 17.31
N ARG A 1068 -10.83 -29.11 16.73
CA ARG A 1068 -10.59 -30.56 16.81
C ARG A 1068 -9.96 -30.95 18.16
N LYS A 1069 -10.66 -30.63 19.26
CA LYS A 1069 -10.25 -30.92 20.64
C LYS A 1069 -9.97 -32.42 20.87
N ASP A 1070 -10.78 -33.27 20.24
CA ASP A 1070 -10.66 -34.74 20.23
C ASP A 1070 -9.25 -35.23 19.91
N ARG A 1071 -8.54 -34.54 19.01
CA ARG A 1071 -7.15 -34.86 18.64
C ARG A 1071 -6.11 -34.13 19.47
N ALA A 1072 -6.43 -32.93 19.95
CA ALA A 1072 -5.49 -32.07 20.66
C ALA A 1072 -5.35 -32.41 22.14
N ASP A 1073 -6.45 -32.67 22.85
CA ASP A 1073 -6.46 -32.87 24.30
C ASP A 1073 -5.57 -34.05 24.77
N PRO A 1074 -5.52 -35.22 24.08
CA PRO A 1074 -4.59 -36.30 24.44
C PRO A 1074 -3.10 -35.91 24.39
N ILE A 1075 -2.72 -34.99 23.49
CA ILE A 1075 -1.35 -34.46 23.40
C ILE A 1075 -1.10 -33.44 24.51
N LEU A 1076 -2.06 -32.55 24.75
CA LEU A 1076 -1.97 -31.53 25.80
C LEU A 1076 -1.85 -32.17 27.19
N ASP A 1077 -2.56 -33.27 27.42
CA ASP A 1077 -2.50 -34.01 28.68
C ASP A 1077 -1.21 -34.83 28.83
N ALA A 1078 -0.69 -35.40 27.74
CA ALA A 1078 0.65 -36.01 27.74
C ALA A 1078 1.75 -34.98 28.08
N ALA A 1079 1.70 -33.79 27.46
CA ALA A 1079 2.62 -32.69 27.75
C ALA A 1079 2.48 -32.14 29.18
N ARG A 1080 1.25 -31.95 29.67
CA ARG A 1080 0.96 -31.56 31.05
C ARG A 1080 1.53 -32.57 32.05
N ASN A 1081 1.40 -33.86 31.77
CA ASN A 1081 1.97 -34.92 32.62
C ASN A 1081 3.50 -34.90 32.60
N GLU A 1082 4.15 -34.68 31.45
CA GLU A 1082 5.62 -34.59 31.37
C GLU A 1082 6.17 -33.30 32.02
N LEU A 1083 5.40 -32.21 32.04
CA LEU A 1083 5.80 -30.97 32.70
C LEU A 1083 5.59 -31.00 34.22
N LEU A 1084 4.54 -31.65 34.72
CA LEU A 1084 4.07 -31.53 36.12
C LEU A 1084 4.23 -32.78 37.01
N ASN A 1085 4.59 -33.95 36.46
CA ASN A 1085 4.76 -35.18 37.24
C ASN A 1085 6.20 -35.31 37.78
N SER A 1086 6.36 -35.71 39.04
CA SER A 1086 7.67 -36.03 39.62
C SER A 1086 8.38 -37.17 38.90
N ASN A 1087 7.60 -38.09 38.32
CA ASN A 1087 8.08 -39.29 37.63
C ASN A 1087 8.24 -39.06 36.11
N ALA A 1088 8.29 -37.79 35.68
CA ALA A 1088 8.60 -37.39 34.31
C ALA A 1088 10.09 -37.59 33.97
N VAL A 1089 10.37 -37.64 32.67
CA VAL A 1089 11.73 -37.71 32.14
C VAL A 1089 12.49 -36.43 32.50
N THR A 1090 13.73 -36.55 33.00
CA THR A 1090 14.54 -35.38 33.36
C THR A 1090 15.13 -34.74 32.11
N LEU A 1091 14.42 -33.74 31.59
CA LEU A 1091 14.86 -32.83 30.53
C LEU A 1091 15.89 -31.81 31.08
N PRO A 1092 16.87 -31.37 30.28
CA PRO A 1092 17.69 -30.21 30.59
C PRO A 1092 16.84 -28.92 30.73
N PRO A 1093 17.26 -27.90 31.51
CA PRO A 1093 16.47 -26.70 31.75
C PRO A 1093 16.04 -25.95 30.49
N LYS A 1094 16.90 -25.94 29.46
CA LYS A 1094 16.62 -25.37 28.13
C LYS A 1094 15.43 -26.08 27.48
N ASP A 1095 15.49 -27.40 27.35
CA ASP A 1095 14.54 -28.18 26.56
C ASP A 1095 13.23 -28.42 27.34
N TYR A 1096 13.28 -28.41 28.67
CA TYR A 1096 12.10 -28.25 29.55
C TYR A 1096 11.42 -26.89 29.33
N THR A 1097 12.18 -25.79 29.23
CA THR A 1097 11.62 -24.46 28.94
C THR A 1097 10.96 -24.42 27.56
N GLU A 1098 11.63 -24.92 26.51
CA GLU A 1098 11.04 -24.94 25.17
C GLU A 1098 9.80 -25.85 25.09
N LEU A 1099 9.74 -26.95 25.87
CA LEU A 1099 8.53 -27.75 26.01
C LEU A 1099 7.39 -26.98 26.71
N ALA A 1100 7.67 -26.27 27.80
CA ALA A 1100 6.70 -25.42 28.49
C ALA A 1100 6.17 -24.30 27.58
N ARG A 1101 7.05 -23.67 26.79
CA ARG A 1101 6.70 -22.64 25.80
C ARG A 1101 5.82 -23.19 24.68
N ALA A 1102 6.12 -24.38 24.17
CA ALA A 1102 5.27 -25.07 23.20
C ALA A 1102 3.89 -25.40 23.78
N TYR A 1103 3.82 -25.86 25.03
CA TYR A 1103 2.56 -26.19 25.71
C TYR A 1103 1.68 -24.94 25.88
N VAL A 1104 2.24 -23.84 26.39
CA VAL A 1104 1.57 -22.54 26.49
C VAL A 1104 1.11 -22.03 25.11
N THR A 1105 1.96 -22.11 24.09
CA THR A 1105 1.63 -21.67 22.72
C THR A 1105 0.47 -22.47 22.12
N ALA A 1106 0.42 -23.78 22.39
CA ALA A 1106 -0.67 -24.65 21.96
C ALA A 1106 -1.98 -24.34 22.70
N LEU A 1107 -1.92 -24.17 24.03
CA LEU A 1107 -3.08 -23.76 24.84
C LEU A 1107 -3.71 -22.45 24.35
N GLY A 1108 -2.88 -21.47 23.96
CA GLY A 1108 -3.30 -20.20 23.36
C GLY A 1108 -4.04 -20.30 22.02
N GLN A 1109 -4.21 -21.51 21.45
CA GLN A 1109 -5.05 -21.74 20.27
C GLN A 1109 -6.47 -22.24 20.62
N GLY A 1110 -6.69 -22.65 21.87
CA GLY A 1110 -7.97 -23.16 22.37
C GLY A 1110 -8.86 -22.08 22.99
N GLN A 1111 -9.87 -22.50 23.76
CA GLN A 1111 -10.72 -21.56 24.50
C GLN A 1111 -9.95 -20.91 25.65
N ALA A 1112 -9.91 -19.57 25.65
CA ALA A 1112 -9.11 -18.74 26.56
C ALA A 1112 -9.25 -19.11 28.05
N GLU A 1113 -10.46 -19.45 28.52
CA GLU A 1113 -10.66 -19.78 29.94
C GLU A 1113 -9.96 -21.08 30.36
N SER A 1114 -10.06 -22.14 29.55
CA SER A 1114 -9.41 -23.44 29.82
C SER A 1114 -7.89 -23.33 29.63
N ALA A 1115 -7.46 -22.54 28.65
CA ALA A 1115 -6.06 -22.20 28.43
C ALA A 1115 -5.46 -21.48 29.65
N LEU A 1116 -6.10 -20.41 30.13
CA LEU A 1116 -5.70 -19.68 31.33
C LEU A 1116 -5.66 -20.57 32.57
N ALA A 1117 -6.67 -21.43 32.79
CA ALA A 1117 -6.68 -22.36 33.92
C ALA A 1117 -5.49 -23.33 33.88
N ARG A 1118 -5.17 -23.89 32.71
CA ARG A 1118 -4.01 -24.78 32.50
C ARG A 1118 -2.66 -24.04 32.60
N MET A 1119 -2.59 -22.75 32.24
CA MET A 1119 -1.40 -21.90 32.45
C MET A 1119 -1.20 -21.54 33.93
N ILE A 1120 -2.26 -21.19 34.65
CA ILE A 1120 -2.23 -20.93 36.09
C ILE A 1120 -1.81 -22.20 36.85
N GLU A 1121 -2.31 -23.38 36.46
CA GLU A 1121 -1.84 -24.66 37.00
C GLU A 1121 -0.34 -24.86 36.75
N LEU A 1122 0.15 -24.57 35.53
CA LEU A 1122 1.56 -24.74 35.17
C LEU A 1122 2.47 -24.00 36.15
N PHE A 1123 2.26 -22.71 36.40
CA PHE A 1123 3.11 -21.96 37.34
C PHE A 1123 2.88 -22.32 38.81
N LYS A 1124 1.68 -22.78 39.20
CA LYS A 1124 1.42 -23.26 40.57
C LYS A 1124 2.05 -24.63 40.89
N ARG A 1125 2.35 -25.45 39.87
CA ARG A 1125 2.82 -26.84 40.04
C ARG A 1125 4.20 -27.15 39.45
N MET A 1126 4.73 -26.29 38.58
CA MET A 1126 6.10 -26.42 38.06
C MET A 1126 7.13 -26.34 39.19
N SER A 1127 8.07 -27.29 39.23
CA SER A 1127 9.16 -27.26 40.21
C SER A 1127 10.08 -26.05 39.96
N PRO A 1128 10.29 -25.15 40.95
CA PRO A 1128 11.17 -23.98 40.81
C PRO A 1128 12.64 -24.30 40.51
N ALA A 1129 13.05 -25.56 40.65
CA ALA A 1129 14.40 -26.04 40.32
C ALA A 1129 14.60 -26.46 38.85
N LYS A 1130 13.51 -26.60 38.05
CA LYS A 1130 13.61 -27.12 36.67
C LYS A 1130 14.08 -26.09 35.63
N ILE A 1131 13.85 -24.80 35.86
CA ILE A 1131 14.27 -23.71 34.96
C ILE A 1131 15.40 -22.90 35.62
N THR A 1132 16.65 -23.28 35.35
CA THR A 1132 17.85 -22.53 35.77
C THR A 1132 18.47 -21.80 34.57
N ASN A 1133 19.05 -20.62 34.79
CA ASN A 1133 19.72 -19.84 33.73
C ASN A 1133 21.14 -19.45 34.14
N THR A 1134 22.13 -19.92 33.39
CA THR A 1134 23.57 -19.66 33.59
C THR A 1134 24.19 -18.78 32.49
N TRP A 1135 23.37 -18.25 31.57
CA TRP A 1135 23.85 -17.44 30.45
C TRP A 1135 24.29 -16.03 30.87
N THR A 1136 25.10 -15.36 30.05
CA THR A 1136 25.70 -14.04 30.31
C THR A 1136 24.71 -12.93 30.73
N THR A 1137 23.42 -13.04 30.37
CA THR A 1137 22.39 -12.07 30.77
C THR A 1137 21.88 -12.29 32.19
N ALA A 1138 22.15 -13.42 32.83
CA ALA A 1138 21.45 -13.90 34.03
C ALA A 1138 21.54 -12.97 35.25
N GLN A 1139 22.59 -12.14 35.32
CA GLN A 1139 22.76 -11.11 36.36
C GLN A 1139 21.79 -9.93 36.20
N TYR A 1140 21.26 -9.73 34.99
CA TYR A 1140 20.38 -8.62 34.60
C TYR A 1140 18.94 -9.09 34.41
N TYR A 1141 18.73 -10.24 33.75
CA TYR A 1141 17.44 -10.91 33.60
C TYR A 1141 17.56 -12.38 33.14
N SER A 1142 16.53 -13.18 33.40
CA SER A 1142 16.49 -14.61 33.08
C SER A 1142 15.77 -14.90 31.77
N ARG A 1143 16.53 -15.28 30.74
CA ARG A 1143 16.00 -15.53 29.38
C ARG A 1143 14.92 -16.61 29.36
N PHE A 1144 15.12 -17.73 30.05
CA PHE A 1144 14.13 -18.81 30.07
C PHE A 1144 12.83 -18.42 30.79
N HIS A 1145 12.91 -17.63 31.87
CA HIS A 1145 11.69 -17.20 32.58
C HIS A 1145 10.91 -16.19 31.72
N LEU A 1146 11.58 -15.16 31.22
CA LEU A 1146 10.91 -14.10 30.43
C LEU A 1146 10.40 -14.61 29.08
N ASN A 1147 11.10 -15.52 28.40
CA ASN A 1147 10.61 -16.09 27.15
C ASN A 1147 9.36 -16.97 27.36
N LEU A 1148 9.26 -17.65 28.52
CA LEU A 1148 8.05 -18.39 28.90
C LEU A 1148 6.90 -17.45 29.28
N VAL A 1149 7.17 -16.41 30.07
CA VAL A 1149 6.15 -15.41 30.44
C VAL A 1149 5.67 -14.61 29.23
N GLU A 1150 6.55 -14.25 28.29
CA GLU A 1150 6.14 -13.57 27.06
C GLU A 1150 5.29 -14.47 26.16
N ASP A 1151 5.61 -15.76 26.00
CA ASP A 1151 4.74 -16.68 25.26
C ASP A 1151 3.40 -16.94 25.98
N VAL A 1152 3.34 -16.80 27.32
CA VAL A 1152 2.05 -16.73 28.07
C VAL A 1152 1.29 -15.48 27.70
N ILE A 1153 1.90 -14.29 27.78
CA ILE A 1153 1.24 -13.04 27.39
C ILE A 1153 0.73 -13.13 25.95
N ARG A 1154 1.57 -13.58 25.02
CA ARG A 1154 1.21 -13.74 23.60
C ARG A 1154 0.16 -14.82 23.33
N ALA A 1155 -0.07 -15.75 24.27
CA ALA A 1155 -1.17 -16.72 24.22
C ALA A 1155 -2.48 -16.15 24.83
N VAL A 1156 -2.37 -15.24 25.79
CA VAL A 1156 -3.52 -14.60 26.47
C VAL A 1156 -4.04 -13.36 25.73
N VAL A 1157 -3.16 -12.60 25.06
CA VAL A 1157 -3.49 -11.34 24.36
C VAL A 1157 -3.18 -11.37 22.87
N ASN A 1158 -3.18 -12.58 22.31
CA ASN A 1158 -3.37 -12.79 20.88
C ASN A 1158 -4.65 -12.04 20.44
N ASP A 1159 -4.65 -11.41 19.25
CA ASP A 1159 -5.82 -10.65 18.76
C ASP A 1159 -7.06 -11.55 18.62
N ASP A 1160 -6.84 -12.86 18.46
CA ASP A 1160 -7.85 -13.92 18.49
C ASP A 1160 -8.52 -14.17 19.87
N ALA A 1161 -7.92 -13.71 20.98
CA ALA A 1161 -8.23 -14.21 22.33
C ALA A 1161 -9.56 -13.70 22.92
N ALA A 1162 -10.09 -12.60 22.39
CA ALA A 1162 -11.46 -12.14 22.67
C ALA A 1162 -12.50 -13.01 21.91
N LEU A 1163 -12.25 -13.29 20.63
CA LEU A 1163 -13.18 -14.00 19.74
C LEU A 1163 -13.43 -15.45 20.16
N GLY A 1164 -14.63 -15.97 19.91
CA GLY A 1164 -14.89 -17.41 19.96
C GLY A 1164 -14.08 -18.16 18.87
N PRO A 1165 -13.83 -19.48 18.99
CA PRO A 1165 -13.19 -20.24 17.91
C PRO A 1165 -13.90 -20.08 16.55
N SER A 1166 -15.23 -19.96 16.55
CA SER A 1166 -16.02 -19.66 15.35
C SER A 1166 -15.81 -18.24 14.84
N GLY A 1167 -15.89 -17.21 15.70
CA GLY A 1167 -15.63 -15.81 15.31
C GLY A 1167 -14.19 -15.57 14.83
N ARG A 1168 -13.22 -16.30 15.41
CA ARG A 1168 -11.84 -16.35 14.94
C ARG A 1168 -11.75 -16.92 13.53
N ARG A 1169 -12.37 -18.07 13.29
CA ARG A 1169 -12.45 -18.67 11.95
C ARG A 1169 -13.11 -17.70 10.95
N TRP A 1170 -14.18 -17.01 11.33
CA TRP A 1170 -14.82 -16.03 10.45
C TRP A 1170 -13.87 -14.87 10.10
N LEU A 1171 -13.08 -14.35 11.04
CA LEU A 1171 -12.09 -13.31 10.75
C LEU A 1171 -10.98 -13.80 9.80
N ASP A 1172 -10.49 -15.03 10.02
CA ASP A 1172 -9.45 -15.64 9.20
C ASP A 1172 -9.95 -15.95 7.77
N ASP A 1173 -11.10 -16.62 7.65
CA ASP A 1173 -11.75 -16.93 6.38
C ASP A 1173 -12.09 -15.61 5.62
N ASP A 1174 -12.51 -14.54 6.32
CA ASP A 1174 -12.82 -13.24 5.69
C ASP A 1174 -11.59 -12.47 5.21
N GLU A 1175 -10.51 -12.43 6.00
CA GLU A 1175 -9.29 -11.73 5.61
C GLU A 1175 -8.67 -12.34 4.34
N TYR A 1176 -8.77 -13.66 4.16
CA TYR A 1176 -8.40 -14.33 2.92
C TYR A 1176 -9.24 -13.84 1.74
N LEU A 1177 -10.57 -13.77 1.87
CA LEU A 1177 -11.47 -13.30 0.81
C LEU A 1177 -11.20 -11.84 0.43
N VAL A 1178 -10.91 -10.99 1.42
CA VAL A 1178 -10.54 -9.58 1.19
C VAL A 1178 -9.22 -9.49 0.40
N ARG A 1179 -8.17 -10.20 0.84
CA ARG A 1179 -6.86 -10.25 0.14
C ARG A 1179 -7.01 -10.79 -1.29
N ARG A 1180 -7.76 -11.89 -1.46
CA ARG A 1180 -8.03 -12.55 -2.75
C ARG A 1180 -8.69 -11.59 -3.74
N ARG A 1181 -9.72 -10.86 -3.31
CA ARG A 1181 -10.47 -9.91 -4.16
C ARG A 1181 -9.60 -8.71 -4.58
N ILE A 1182 -8.88 -8.09 -3.65
CA ILE A 1182 -7.98 -6.96 -3.91
C ILE A 1182 -6.95 -7.30 -5.03
N HIS A 1183 -6.30 -8.45 -4.92
CA HIS A 1183 -5.34 -8.93 -5.93
C HIS A 1183 -6.02 -9.24 -7.28
N ALA A 1184 -7.20 -9.88 -7.25
CA ALA A 1184 -7.95 -10.23 -8.46
C ALA A 1184 -8.50 -9.01 -9.22
N ASP A 1185 -8.89 -7.95 -8.52
CA ASP A 1185 -9.35 -6.69 -9.12
C ASP A 1185 -8.18 -5.91 -9.76
N MET A 1186 -7.00 -5.86 -9.12
CA MET A 1186 -5.81 -5.25 -9.73
C MET A 1186 -5.34 -6.01 -10.97
N LYS A 1187 -5.31 -7.35 -10.92
CA LYS A 1187 -5.01 -8.18 -12.10
C LYS A 1187 -6.00 -7.93 -13.24
N ARG A 1188 -7.30 -7.80 -12.93
CA ARG A 1188 -8.34 -7.42 -13.92
C ARG A 1188 -8.14 -6.01 -14.49
N ASN A 1189 -7.68 -5.05 -13.69
CA ASN A 1189 -7.45 -3.68 -14.16
C ASN A 1189 -6.22 -3.58 -15.07
N LEU A 1190 -5.08 -4.17 -14.67
CA LEU A 1190 -3.87 -4.27 -15.50
C LEU A 1190 -4.15 -4.87 -16.89
N LEU A 1191 -4.86 -6.00 -16.92
CA LEU A 1191 -5.29 -6.65 -18.17
C LEU A 1191 -6.21 -5.77 -19.03
N LYS A 1192 -7.10 -4.96 -18.43
CA LYS A 1192 -7.93 -3.99 -19.16
C LYS A 1192 -7.12 -2.79 -19.68
N SER A 1193 -6.03 -2.43 -19.00
CA SER A 1193 -5.13 -1.34 -19.39
C SER A 1193 -4.04 -1.75 -20.40
N ASN A 1194 -3.94 -3.03 -20.76
CA ASN A 1194 -2.84 -3.61 -21.56
C ASN A 1194 -1.45 -3.44 -20.89
N LEU A 1195 -1.38 -3.65 -19.57
CA LEU A 1195 -0.16 -3.61 -18.75
C LEU A 1195 0.11 -4.98 -18.08
#